data_AF-A0A8H4X1V0-F1
#
_entry.id   AF-A0A8H4X1V0-F1
#
_cell.length_a   1.000
_cell.length_b   1.000
_cell.length_c   1.000
_cell.angle_alpha   90.00
_cell.angle_beta   90.00
_cell.angle_gamma   90.00
#
_symmetry.space_group_name_H-M   'P 1'
#
loop_
_entity.id
_entity.type
_entity.pdbx_description
1 polymer ?
#
loop_
_entity_poly.entity_id
_entity_poly.type
_entity_poly.pdbx_seq_one_letter_code
_entity_poly.pdbx_strand_id
1 'polypeptide(L)'
;MSAVKPYWHGGLVFLAGVAGEFSCRTTELLAGCITDLGLAPDITSHSARVLSPTLDSLYAYLDQILVLGGLNSLCSGKEAHDRRHRPKNVTDLGTISSHKYVPDVSFVSYYHNLARVFFSSAYPTTARSVPRAETTIPAPPKPEPIKLTTLPLPPVAPSNKTGACTKEVNPRGTGCMTVSSNLDLQAGGFLPDGKHVLVFVTFTGAPSSPDPANVYNRSQIIAVKTDGNKFPSGDPWKCLTCGLPEDNTAGKTATFDYPQAFSDGKRILFGTNILDCGKYQLVDDKCTPKQTHIYPIRWNTSPEGTGNGGAIRELRLHPDGVHLGFSSFASSNGKIGQFAYFAKLRFNPKPTAGTPLVPRYDLTKVTVLFNPRDEQPIEIDGNSIVVNRDAIAVGEFRGFSGRGTEATYVGYPIESSNIDVFAVHLQTGKVRRLTSHPEYCDPLAISPDDEWIAIDDTRGTDRQMWLSGMRNIPPVTDLISTSPWRSRRLFRSKINGEGEGVAGSGDYNDPEWNAMADPRWSPDGTQIVYWEAQTVTPACGGANPLPCYPSKEPGGRRTRVILANLSSRKSYNLPSVKPVLDEVPWGVPYAPGDATPNRPQPSPGNYTLRGVSHGYADVEIIGGTNGSIGEIGCAPLFDSNTTNRSRVSSAAIPDRELSEELVDLYFVHVNASLPSLFHRPTLKSSVQDGRISKALLLAIISLSARFSSHPGFADIEPCERGRPYAKEAERLLNLREKSLTTIQTCILLGTAFQIEGDPDTESVYYAIASRIALLLDLPNANASSLLEQELNRRSITAKLSLVADLQTDNFGEQFGGRLLQ
;
A
#
# COMPACT_ATOMS: atom_id res chain seq x y z
N MET A 1 58.72 -15.29 7.51
CA MET A 1 58.62 -16.04 8.79
C MET A 1 57.20 -16.59 8.85
N SER A 2 56.98 -17.85 8.44
CA SER A 2 56.92 -19.02 9.33
C SER A 2 55.79 -18.86 10.37
N ALA A 3 54.55 -19.34 10.14
CA ALA A 3 54.10 -20.74 9.99
C ALA A 3 54.39 -21.60 11.23
N VAL A 4 53.34 -22.28 11.77
CA VAL A 4 53.28 -23.64 12.38
C VAL A 4 52.08 -23.79 13.35
N LYS A 5 51.35 -24.91 13.26
CA LYS A 5 50.26 -25.38 14.16
C LYS A 5 50.85 -25.93 15.49
N PRO A 6 50.13 -25.97 16.65
CA PRO A 6 49.25 -27.12 16.96
C PRO A 6 48.00 -26.77 17.84
N TYR A 7 47.43 -27.67 18.67
CA TYR A 7 46.52 -28.81 18.37
C TYR A 7 46.26 -29.65 19.67
N TRP A 8 45.07 -30.26 19.87
CA TRP A 8 44.70 -31.24 20.97
C TRP A 8 44.62 -30.72 22.44
N HIS A 9 43.91 -31.32 23.41
CA HIS A 9 42.64 -32.10 23.49
C HIS A 9 42.28 -32.43 24.98
N GLY A 10 41.01 -32.70 25.30
CA GLY A 10 40.56 -33.30 26.60
C GLY A 10 40.52 -32.36 27.83
N GLY A 11 39.77 -32.62 28.91
CA GLY A 11 38.81 -33.71 29.18
C GLY A 11 38.14 -33.56 30.57
N LEU A 12 36.98 -34.21 30.75
CA LEU A 12 36.06 -34.27 31.92
C LEU A 12 36.62 -34.05 33.35
N VAL A 13 35.78 -33.49 34.26
CA VAL A 13 35.18 -34.24 35.42
C VAL A 13 34.10 -33.43 36.20
N PHE A 14 32.95 -34.08 36.35
CA PHE A 14 31.80 -34.01 37.29
C PHE A 14 31.53 -32.90 38.34
N LEU A 15 30.26 -32.46 38.31
CA LEU A 15 29.26 -32.16 39.37
C LEU A 15 29.45 -31.09 40.48
N ALA A 16 28.58 -30.07 40.36
CA ALA A 16 27.70 -29.48 41.38
C ALA A 16 28.27 -28.70 42.58
N GLY A 17 28.04 -27.37 42.57
CA GLY A 17 27.93 -26.56 43.79
C GLY A 17 28.45 -25.12 43.67
N VAL A 18 27.53 -24.14 43.83
CA VAL A 18 27.73 -22.76 44.32
C VAL A 18 28.79 -21.87 43.64
N ALA A 19 28.34 -20.72 43.11
CA ALA A 19 29.19 -19.53 42.93
C ALA A 19 28.35 -18.24 42.99
N GLY A 20 27.93 -17.87 44.20
CA GLY A 20 27.94 -16.46 44.55
C GLY A 20 29.34 -16.11 45.03
N GLU A 21 30.18 -15.51 44.18
CA GLU A 21 31.41 -14.79 44.55
C GLU A 21 32.06 -14.18 43.29
N PHE A 22 31.61 -12.99 42.87
CA PHE A 22 32.43 -12.08 42.03
C PHE A 22 31.98 -10.61 42.20
N SER A 23 31.92 -10.17 43.45
CA SER A 23 31.82 -8.76 43.83
C SER A 23 33.08 -8.35 44.60
N CYS A 24 34.17 -8.06 43.87
CA CYS A 24 35.26 -7.15 44.29
C CYS A 24 36.42 -7.16 43.28
N ARG A 25 36.48 -6.11 42.43
CA ARG A 25 37.68 -5.42 41.88
C ARG A 25 37.35 -4.73 40.55
N THR A 26 36.56 -3.66 40.66
CA THR A 26 36.43 -2.63 39.60
C THR A 26 36.19 -1.22 40.17
N THR A 27 36.20 -1.07 41.49
CA THR A 27 36.74 0.12 42.15
C THR A 27 38.26 0.11 42.00
N GLU A 28 38.87 1.29 41.87
CA GLU A 28 40.31 1.52 41.60
C GLU A 28 40.81 1.24 40.17
N LEU A 29 40.18 1.88 39.18
CA LEU A 29 40.91 2.43 38.01
C LEU A 29 40.19 3.66 37.38
N LEU A 30 39.49 4.43 38.22
CA LEU A 30 38.83 5.70 37.87
C LEU A 30 39.37 6.84 38.76
N ALA A 31 40.67 7.07 38.66
CA ALA A 31 41.37 8.20 39.27
C ALA A 31 42.42 8.73 38.29
N GLY A 32 41.95 9.43 37.25
CA GLY A 32 42.78 9.96 36.17
C GLY A 32 42.06 11.01 35.34
N CYS A 33 42.31 12.28 35.66
CA CYS A 33 42.01 13.47 34.85
C CYS A 33 40.53 13.78 34.53
N ILE A 34 39.85 14.41 35.51
CA ILE A 34 39.13 15.67 35.20
C ILE A 34 40.03 16.81 35.67
N THR A 35 40.60 17.55 34.72
CA THR A 35 41.13 18.91 34.91
C THR A 35 41.01 19.68 33.60
N ASP A 36 39.87 20.33 33.39
CA ASP A 36 39.85 21.75 33.04
C ASP A 36 38.44 22.34 33.25
N LEU A 37 38.39 23.65 33.50
CA LEU A 37 37.18 24.42 33.86
C LEU A 37 36.53 24.02 35.21
N GLY A 38 37.30 24.15 36.28
CA GLY A 38 36.77 23.99 37.64
C GLY A 38 35.89 25.16 38.10
N LEU A 39 34.81 24.84 38.80
CA LEU A 39 34.23 25.60 39.91
C LEU A 39 33.37 24.62 40.74
N ALA A 40 33.41 24.76 42.06
CA ALA A 40 32.72 23.92 43.04
C ALA A 40 32.20 24.82 44.19
N PRO A 41 31.48 24.28 45.19
CA PRO A 41 30.26 23.47 45.11
C PRO A 41 29.13 24.09 45.98
N ASP A 42 27.89 23.56 45.94
CA ASP A 42 27.25 23.02 47.16
C ASP A 42 25.84 22.42 46.95
N ILE A 43 25.46 21.60 47.93
CA ILE A 43 24.14 20.97 48.26
C ILE A 43 23.98 19.49 47.83
N THR A 44 23.41 18.71 48.75
CA THR A 44 23.80 17.32 49.02
C THR A 44 22.70 16.26 48.86
N SER A 45 23.13 15.11 48.33
CA SER A 45 22.64 13.74 48.62
C SER A 45 21.36 13.20 47.93
N HIS A 46 21.34 11.87 47.83
CA HIS A 46 20.21 10.98 47.46
C HIS A 46 19.79 10.88 45.98
N SER A 47 20.64 10.30 45.12
CA SER A 47 20.21 9.37 44.05
C SER A 47 21.36 8.44 43.64
N ALA A 48 21.23 7.12 43.83
CA ALA A 48 22.17 6.14 43.29
C ALA A 48 21.51 4.76 43.11
N ARG A 49 20.95 4.52 41.91
CA ARG A 49 20.85 3.22 41.21
C ARG A 49 20.05 3.38 39.91
N VAL A 50 20.77 3.47 38.79
CA VAL A 50 20.25 3.18 37.45
C VAL A 50 21.21 2.16 36.85
N LEU A 51 20.71 0.94 36.61
CA LEU A 51 21.44 -0.13 35.94
C LEU A 51 20.46 -0.98 35.10
N SER A 52 20.64 -0.93 33.77
CA SER A 52 20.24 -1.96 32.78
C SER A 52 18.74 -2.34 32.64
N PRO A 53 18.00 -1.74 31.68
CA PRO A 53 16.63 -2.16 31.32
C PRO A 53 16.53 -3.50 30.53
N THR A 54 17.65 -4.02 30.04
CA THR A 54 17.66 -5.15 29.09
C THR A 54 17.56 -6.53 29.75
N LEU A 55 17.84 -6.64 31.05
CA LEU A 55 17.69 -7.91 31.79
C LEU A 55 16.24 -8.13 32.25
N ASP A 56 15.59 -7.12 32.81
CA ASP A 56 14.17 -7.20 33.22
C ASP A 56 13.25 -7.49 32.03
N SER A 57 13.53 -6.90 30.87
CA SER A 57 12.79 -7.18 29.62
C SER A 57 12.92 -8.64 29.16
N LEU A 58 14.08 -9.28 29.38
CA LEU A 58 14.33 -10.66 28.98
C LEU A 58 13.65 -11.66 29.95
N TYR A 59 13.61 -11.34 31.24
CA TYR A 59 12.86 -12.11 32.23
C TYR A 59 11.34 -12.02 32.00
N ALA A 60 10.81 -10.83 31.72
CA ALA A 60 9.39 -10.66 31.40
C ALA A 60 8.97 -11.47 30.15
N TYR A 61 9.82 -11.52 29.12
CA TYR A 61 9.58 -12.28 27.90
C TYR A 61 9.57 -13.81 28.14
N LEU A 62 10.50 -14.30 28.97
CA LEU A 62 10.57 -15.72 29.33
C LEU A 62 9.37 -16.15 30.20
N ASP A 63 8.93 -15.31 31.15
CA ASP A 63 7.74 -15.58 31.96
C ASP A 63 6.44 -15.57 31.12
N GLN A 64 6.29 -14.66 30.14
CA GLN A 64 5.12 -14.65 29.25
C GLN A 64 5.01 -15.92 28.40
N ILE A 65 6.11 -16.40 27.82
CA ILE A 65 6.13 -17.65 27.03
C ILE A 65 5.82 -18.86 27.93
N LEU A 66 6.33 -18.89 29.17
CA LEU A 66 6.04 -19.96 30.12
C LEU A 66 4.57 -19.98 30.57
N VAL A 67 3.92 -18.82 30.73
CA VAL A 67 2.51 -18.74 31.14
C VAL A 67 1.55 -19.07 29.99
N LEU A 68 1.79 -18.57 28.77
CA LEU A 68 0.98 -18.93 27.59
C LEU A 68 1.19 -20.40 27.20
N GLY A 69 2.43 -20.90 27.28
CA GLY A 69 2.72 -22.32 27.17
C GLY A 69 2.03 -23.16 28.26
N GLY A 70 1.94 -22.64 29.49
CA GLY A 70 1.21 -23.24 30.60
C GLY A 70 -0.30 -23.35 30.34
N LEU A 71 -0.92 -22.27 29.86
CA LEU A 71 -2.33 -22.21 29.46
C LEU A 71 -2.66 -23.26 28.37
N ASN A 72 -1.79 -23.37 27.37
CA ASN A 72 -1.94 -24.37 26.30
C ASN A 72 -1.58 -25.80 26.74
N SER A 73 -0.69 -25.98 27.72
CA SER A 73 -0.32 -27.31 28.24
C SER A 73 -1.47 -28.03 28.96
N LEU A 74 -2.40 -27.28 29.56
CA LEU A 74 -3.58 -27.80 30.23
C LEU A 74 -4.65 -28.31 29.25
N CYS A 75 -4.70 -27.78 28.02
CA CYS A 75 -5.73 -28.10 27.03
C CYS A 75 -5.26 -29.04 25.91
N SER A 76 -3.95 -29.19 25.71
CA SER A 76 -3.34 -30.06 24.68
C SER A 76 -3.37 -31.57 25.00
N GLY A 77 -4.08 -31.99 26.05
CA GLY A 77 -4.16 -33.39 26.50
C GLY A 77 -5.01 -34.34 25.65
N LYS A 78 -5.84 -33.85 24.70
CA LYS A 78 -6.83 -34.68 23.97
C LYS A 78 -6.53 -34.97 22.48
N GLU A 79 -5.57 -34.30 21.83
CA GLU A 79 -5.23 -34.58 20.41
C GLU A 79 -3.90 -35.34 20.20
N ALA A 80 -3.16 -35.64 21.26
CA ALA A 80 -1.90 -36.40 21.18
C ALA A 80 -2.08 -37.94 21.16
N HIS A 81 -3.31 -38.45 20.95
CA HIS A 81 -3.65 -39.86 21.20
C HIS A 81 -3.86 -40.76 19.96
N ASP A 82 -3.37 -40.37 18.78
CA ASP A 82 -3.14 -41.34 17.68
C ASP A 82 -1.85 -41.09 16.84
N ARG A 83 -0.77 -40.68 17.52
CA ARG A 83 0.59 -40.70 16.94
C ARG A 83 1.69 -40.58 18.02
N ARG A 84 2.03 -41.72 18.65
CA ARG A 84 3.38 -42.00 19.21
C ARG A 84 3.46 -43.42 19.78
N HIS A 85 4.14 -44.34 19.07
CA HIS A 85 4.66 -45.54 19.71
C HIS A 85 5.73 -45.14 20.74
N ARG A 86 5.56 -45.57 21.99
CA ARG A 86 6.64 -45.62 22.99
C ARG A 86 7.62 -46.74 22.62
N PRO A 87 8.91 -46.57 22.90
CA PRO A 87 9.71 -47.56 23.59
C PRO A 87 9.69 -47.28 25.10
N LYS A 88 9.54 -48.33 25.92
CA LYS A 88 9.90 -48.28 27.35
C LYS A 88 11.34 -48.81 27.50
N ASN A 89 12.06 -48.24 28.45
CA ASN A 89 13.24 -48.71 29.19
C ASN A 89 14.04 -49.90 28.62
N VAL A 90 15.36 -49.74 28.48
CA VAL A 90 16.37 -50.56 29.19
C VAL A 90 17.65 -49.71 29.35
N THR A 91 18.21 -49.71 30.55
CA THR A 91 19.61 -49.36 30.82
C THR A 91 20.49 -50.58 30.55
N ASP A 92 21.46 -50.51 29.63
CA ASP A 92 22.87 -50.83 29.93
C ASP A 92 23.81 -50.84 28.71
N LEU A 93 25.07 -50.53 29.01
CA LEU A 93 26.33 -51.03 28.43
C LEU A 93 26.35 -51.67 27.02
N GLY A 94 27.25 -51.18 26.15
CA GLY A 94 27.98 -52.08 25.24
C GLY A 94 28.28 -51.61 23.81
N THR A 95 29.41 -50.93 23.64
CA THR A 95 30.46 -51.25 22.62
C THR A 95 30.13 -51.78 21.20
N ILE A 96 30.81 -51.15 20.22
CA ILE A 96 31.47 -51.76 19.03
C ILE A 96 30.62 -51.96 17.74
N SER A 97 30.77 -50.97 16.86
CA SER A 97 31.20 -51.05 15.45
C SER A 97 30.40 -51.76 14.33
N SER A 98 30.46 -51.08 13.17
CA SER A 98 30.67 -51.62 11.81
C SER A 98 29.46 -51.94 10.91
N HIS A 99 29.44 -51.17 9.81
CA HIS A 99 29.25 -51.59 8.41
C HIS A 99 27.88 -52.02 7.81
N LYS A 100 27.64 -51.41 6.64
CA LYS A 100 27.02 -51.93 5.39
C LYS A 100 25.48 -52.01 5.35
N TYR A 101 24.84 -51.34 4.36
CA TYR A 101 24.47 -51.86 3.01
C TYR A 101 23.41 -52.97 3.09
N VAL A 102 22.30 -53.02 2.32
CA VAL A 102 21.74 -52.18 1.24
C VAL A 102 20.21 -52.52 1.12
N PRO A 103 19.33 -51.78 0.41
CA PRO A 103 17.88 -52.00 0.43
C PRO A 103 17.39 -53.01 -0.64
N ASP A 104 16.17 -53.55 -0.49
CA ASP A 104 15.34 -53.93 -1.65
C ASP A 104 13.81 -54.05 -1.37
N VAL A 105 13.04 -53.26 -2.13
CA VAL A 105 11.91 -53.63 -3.02
C VAL A 105 10.99 -54.84 -2.66
N SER A 106 9.68 -54.61 -2.50
CA SER A 106 8.61 -55.05 -3.45
C SER A 106 7.16 -55.25 -2.91
N PHE A 107 6.23 -55.25 -3.87
CA PHE A 107 4.92 -55.93 -3.97
C PHE A 107 3.58 -55.19 -3.74
N VAL A 108 2.57 -55.73 -4.43
CA VAL A 108 1.43 -55.04 -5.07
C VAL A 108 0.16 -55.91 -5.01
N SER A 109 -1.00 -55.25 -4.86
CA SER A 109 -2.38 -55.70 -5.20
C SER A 109 -3.07 -56.80 -4.37
N TYR A 110 -4.21 -56.43 -3.77
CA TYR A 110 -5.53 -57.11 -3.76
C TYR A 110 -6.51 -56.25 -2.90
N TYR A 111 -7.83 -56.13 -3.12
CA TYR A 111 -8.70 -56.53 -4.24
C TYR A 111 -10.00 -55.66 -4.24
N HIS A 112 -10.94 -55.88 -5.17
CA HIS A 112 -12.25 -55.19 -5.27
C HIS A 112 -13.42 -56.11 -4.85
N ASN A 113 -14.50 -55.51 -4.29
CA ASN A 113 -15.93 -55.68 -4.68
C ASN A 113 -16.93 -55.70 -3.50
N LEU A 114 -17.92 -54.79 -3.53
CA LEU A 114 -19.37 -55.10 -3.46
C LEU A 114 -20.18 -53.81 -3.66
N ALA A 115 -21.16 -53.82 -4.57
CA ALA A 115 -22.05 -52.68 -4.85
C ALA A 115 -23.43 -53.14 -5.34
N ARG A 116 -24.45 -52.30 -5.08
CA ARG A 116 -25.91 -52.46 -5.41
C ARG A 116 -26.61 -53.48 -4.49
N VAL A 117 -27.81 -53.22 -3.96
CA VAL A 117 -29.04 -52.72 -4.62
C VAL A 117 -29.89 -51.88 -3.65
N PHE A 118 -30.41 -50.73 -4.10
CA PHE A 118 -31.82 -50.27 -4.03
C PHE A 118 -31.94 -48.93 -4.78
N PHE A 119 -33.08 -48.67 -5.44
CA PHE A 119 -33.27 -47.59 -6.42
C PHE A 119 -34.59 -46.84 -6.20
N SER A 120 -34.76 -45.68 -6.86
CA SER A 120 -35.97 -44.82 -6.93
C SER A 120 -36.13 -43.84 -5.74
N SER A 121 -36.39 -42.53 -5.92
CA SER A 121 -36.57 -41.69 -7.13
C SER A 121 -36.44 -40.19 -6.80
N ALA A 122 -35.73 -39.41 -7.63
CA ALA A 122 -35.89 -37.95 -7.74
C ALA A 122 -35.28 -37.42 -9.06
N TYR A 123 -35.73 -36.24 -9.50
CA TYR A 123 -35.48 -35.65 -10.83
C TYR A 123 -34.04 -35.11 -11.04
N PRO A 124 -33.56 -35.01 -12.30
CA PRO A 124 -32.22 -34.51 -12.60
C PRO A 124 -32.16 -32.97 -12.64
N THR A 125 -31.69 -32.35 -11.57
CA THR A 125 -31.07 -31.02 -11.66
C THR A 125 -29.60 -31.18 -12.03
N THR A 126 -29.31 -31.22 -13.33
CA THR A 126 -27.92 -31.12 -13.82
C THR A 126 -27.39 -29.70 -13.59
N ALA A 127 -27.02 -29.39 -12.35
CA ALA A 127 -26.09 -28.32 -12.05
C ALA A 127 -24.78 -28.67 -12.77
N ARG A 128 -24.59 -28.09 -13.95
CA ARG A 128 -23.41 -28.29 -14.78
C ARG A 128 -22.25 -27.60 -14.08
N SER A 129 -21.55 -28.34 -13.22
CA SER A 129 -20.32 -27.88 -12.56
C SER A 129 -19.29 -27.56 -13.63
N VAL A 130 -19.24 -26.29 -14.05
CA VAL A 130 -18.14 -25.77 -14.85
C VAL A 130 -16.89 -25.94 -13.98
N PRO A 131 -15.88 -26.73 -14.41
CA PRO A 131 -14.67 -26.89 -13.62
C PRO A 131 -14.05 -25.52 -13.42
N ARG A 132 -13.79 -25.17 -12.16
CA ARG A 132 -13.04 -23.97 -11.80
C ARG A 132 -11.72 -24.05 -12.56
N ALA A 133 -11.53 -23.18 -13.54
CA ALA A 133 -10.18 -22.79 -13.91
C ALA A 133 -9.65 -22.05 -12.68
N GLU A 134 -8.94 -22.78 -11.81
CA GLU A 134 -7.96 -22.14 -10.96
C GLU A 134 -6.97 -21.52 -11.91
N THR A 135 -7.16 -20.23 -12.19
CA THR A 135 -6.16 -19.41 -12.84
C THR A 135 -5.00 -19.32 -11.86
N THR A 136 -4.16 -20.35 -11.89
CA THR A 136 -2.86 -20.39 -11.24
C THR A 136 -2.16 -19.12 -11.67
N ILE A 137 -2.07 -18.15 -10.75
CA ILE A 137 -1.35 -16.91 -10.99
C ILE A 137 0.07 -17.35 -11.37
N PRO A 138 0.53 -17.08 -12.61
CA PRO A 138 1.84 -17.55 -13.03
C PRO A 138 2.88 -16.96 -12.08
N ALA A 139 3.85 -17.78 -11.68
CA ALA A 139 4.95 -17.31 -10.86
C ALA A 139 5.58 -16.08 -11.53
N PRO A 140 5.98 -15.04 -10.75
CA PRO A 140 6.56 -13.84 -11.33
C PRO A 140 7.77 -14.20 -12.20
N PRO A 141 8.01 -13.48 -13.31
CA PRO A 141 9.20 -13.67 -14.13
C PRO A 141 10.46 -13.62 -13.26
N LYS A 142 11.47 -14.44 -13.61
CA LYS A 142 12.77 -14.36 -12.93
C LYS A 142 13.35 -12.94 -13.10
N PRO A 143 13.98 -12.36 -12.07
CA PRO A 143 14.68 -11.08 -12.19
C PRO A 143 15.64 -11.07 -13.38
N GLU A 144 15.60 -9.99 -14.18
CA GLU A 144 16.51 -9.78 -15.30
C GLU A 144 17.61 -8.79 -14.92
N PRO A 145 18.81 -8.83 -15.53
CA PRO A 145 19.88 -7.88 -15.20
C PRO A 145 19.53 -6.48 -15.70
N ILE A 146 19.43 -5.53 -14.77
CA ILE A 146 19.09 -4.13 -15.02
C ILE A 146 20.24 -3.23 -14.58
N LYS A 147 20.70 -2.36 -15.48
CA LYS A 147 21.73 -1.35 -15.18
C LYS A 147 21.07 0.04 -15.06
N LEU A 148 21.22 0.67 -13.89
CA LEU A 148 20.66 1.99 -13.61
C LEU A 148 21.69 3.11 -13.85
N THR A 149 21.25 4.19 -14.50
CA THR A 149 22.05 5.41 -14.72
C THR A 149 21.20 6.67 -14.60
N THR A 150 21.59 7.61 -13.73
CA THR A 150 21.00 8.95 -13.67
C THR A 150 21.29 9.76 -14.93
N LEU A 151 20.27 10.33 -15.55
CA LEU A 151 20.41 11.22 -16.71
C LEU A 151 20.93 12.61 -16.30
N PRO A 152 21.76 13.26 -17.14
CA PRO A 152 22.37 14.55 -16.81
C PRO A 152 21.41 15.73 -17.03
N LEU A 153 20.86 16.24 -15.93
CA LEU A 153 20.02 17.44 -15.87
C LEU A 153 20.86 18.74 -15.79
N PRO A 154 20.27 19.93 -16.05
CA PRO A 154 20.93 21.22 -15.85
C PRO A 154 21.52 21.42 -14.44
N PRO A 155 22.52 22.30 -14.26
CA PRO A 155 23.06 22.62 -12.93
C PRO A 155 22.04 23.39 -12.08
N VAL A 156 22.16 23.29 -10.75
CA VAL A 156 21.29 24.00 -9.80
C VAL A 156 21.78 25.44 -9.58
N ALA A 157 20.86 26.41 -9.61
CA ALA A 157 21.19 27.80 -9.29
C ALA A 157 21.41 27.99 -7.77
N PRO A 158 22.39 28.79 -7.32
CA PRO A 158 22.59 29.12 -5.91
C PRO A 158 21.39 29.83 -5.25
N SER A 159 20.54 30.51 -6.02
CA SER A 159 19.27 31.07 -5.56
C SER A 159 18.32 31.37 -6.73
N ASN A 160 17.07 31.71 -6.42
CA ASN A 160 16.08 32.13 -7.42
C ASN A 160 16.21 33.61 -7.87
N LYS A 161 17.23 34.35 -7.40
CA LYS A 161 17.44 35.75 -7.78
C LYS A 161 17.89 35.85 -9.25
N THR A 162 17.34 36.81 -10.00
CA THR A 162 17.79 37.14 -11.37
C THR A 162 19.32 37.28 -11.42
N GLY A 163 19.96 36.61 -12.38
CA GLY A 163 21.42 36.57 -12.55
C GLY A 163 22.17 35.60 -11.64
N ALA A 164 21.52 34.84 -10.75
CA ALA A 164 22.19 33.85 -9.91
C ALA A 164 22.75 32.63 -10.69
N CYS A 165 22.23 32.34 -11.88
CA CYS A 165 22.82 31.38 -12.81
C CYS A 165 23.94 32.07 -13.61
N THR A 166 25.10 32.22 -12.97
CA THR A 166 26.27 32.87 -13.58
C THR A 166 27.05 31.91 -14.48
N LYS A 167 28.05 32.42 -15.21
CA LYS A 167 28.93 31.59 -16.06
C LYS A 167 29.87 30.69 -15.24
N GLU A 168 30.05 30.97 -13.96
CA GLU A 168 30.78 30.10 -13.03
C GLU A 168 29.93 28.89 -12.63
N VAL A 169 28.60 29.05 -12.55
CA VAL A 169 27.63 27.97 -12.27
C VAL A 169 27.33 27.15 -13.53
N ASN A 170 27.06 27.83 -14.65
CA ASN A 170 26.89 27.21 -15.96
C ASN A 170 27.75 27.94 -17.02
N PRO A 171 28.98 27.44 -17.30
CA PRO A 171 29.87 28.01 -18.32
C PRO A 171 29.31 28.03 -19.75
N ARG A 172 28.25 27.28 -20.04
CA ARG A 172 27.59 27.26 -21.36
C ARG A 172 26.52 28.33 -21.50
N GLY A 173 26.10 28.98 -20.41
CA GLY A 173 25.01 29.96 -20.43
C GLY A 173 23.64 29.36 -20.77
N THR A 174 23.49 28.04 -20.60
CA THR A 174 22.26 27.30 -20.89
C THR A 174 21.31 27.24 -19.68
N GLY A 175 21.39 28.22 -18.77
CA GLY A 175 20.51 28.32 -17.61
C GLY A 175 20.75 27.26 -16.52
N CYS A 176 20.01 27.39 -15.43
CA CYS A 176 20.12 26.55 -14.25
C CYS A 176 18.72 26.17 -13.74
N MET A 177 18.55 24.96 -13.21
CA MET A 177 17.30 24.54 -12.56
C MET A 177 17.24 25.03 -11.11
N THR A 178 16.04 25.02 -10.51
CA THR A 178 15.92 25.20 -9.05
C THR A 178 16.53 23.99 -8.32
N VAL A 179 16.66 24.05 -6.98
CA VAL A 179 16.92 22.86 -6.13
C VAL A 179 15.88 21.75 -6.37
N SER A 180 14.75 22.10 -6.99
CA SER A 180 13.74 21.24 -7.58
C SER A 180 13.01 20.34 -6.60
N SER A 181 11.78 20.76 -6.28
CA SER A 181 10.77 19.90 -5.67
C SER A 181 10.15 18.96 -6.71
N ASN A 182 9.26 18.07 -6.27
CA ASN A 182 8.44 17.23 -7.15
C ASN A 182 7.40 18.00 -8.00
N LEU A 183 7.39 19.34 -7.94
CA LEU A 183 6.60 20.24 -8.79
C LEU A 183 7.43 20.92 -9.89
N ASP A 184 8.77 20.86 -9.79
CA ASP A 184 9.71 21.59 -10.65
C ASP A 184 10.33 20.73 -11.77
N LEU A 185 10.05 19.43 -11.77
CA LEU A 185 10.57 18.48 -12.74
C LEU A 185 9.56 17.36 -12.98
N GLN A 186 9.51 16.83 -14.21
CA GLN A 186 8.89 15.55 -14.52
C GLN A 186 9.58 14.90 -15.72
N ALA A 187 9.93 13.61 -15.63
CA ALA A 187 10.37 12.86 -16.81
C ALA A 187 9.18 12.45 -17.68
N GLY A 188 9.39 12.47 -18.99
CA GLY A 188 8.43 12.05 -20.00
C GLY A 188 8.90 10.86 -20.82
N GLY A 189 8.31 10.72 -22.01
CA GLY A 189 8.69 9.68 -22.96
C GLY A 189 10.01 9.93 -23.69
N PHE A 190 10.51 8.88 -24.33
CA PHE A 190 11.57 8.97 -25.32
C PHE A 190 11.09 9.65 -26.60
N LEU A 191 11.99 10.29 -27.34
CA LEU A 191 11.80 10.57 -28.76
C LEU A 191 11.84 9.26 -29.57
N PRO A 192 11.30 9.23 -30.81
CA PRO A 192 11.26 8.01 -31.63
C PRO A 192 12.61 7.39 -31.98
N ASP A 193 13.72 8.11 -31.77
CA ASP A 193 15.07 7.61 -31.98
C ASP A 193 15.62 6.75 -30.82
N GLY A 194 14.93 6.71 -29.68
CA GLY A 194 15.34 5.98 -28.47
C GLY A 194 16.58 6.55 -27.76
N LYS A 195 17.09 7.71 -28.18
CA LYS A 195 18.36 8.31 -27.69
C LYS A 195 18.17 9.59 -26.88
N HIS A 196 16.95 10.11 -26.86
CA HIS A 196 16.60 11.33 -26.16
C HIS A 196 15.35 11.12 -25.32
N VAL A 197 15.39 11.55 -24.06
CA VAL A 197 14.24 11.59 -23.14
C VAL A 197 13.74 13.02 -23.03
N LEU A 198 12.43 13.22 -23.08
CA LEU A 198 11.79 14.50 -22.78
C LEU A 198 11.71 14.71 -21.27
N VAL A 199 12.07 15.89 -20.78
CA VAL A 199 11.99 16.26 -19.37
C VAL A 199 11.38 17.66 -19.24
N PHE A 200 10.33 17.79 -18.44
CA PHE A 200 9.89 19.08 -17.93
C PHE A 200 10.85 19.52 -16.81
N VAL A 201 11.31 20.77 -16.85
CA VAL A 201 12.15 21.39 -15.81
C VAL A 201 11.78 22.86 -15.59
N THR A 202 11.82 23.32 -14.34
CA THR A 202 11.73 24.75 -13.99
C THR A 202 13.13 25.36 -13.91
N PHE A 203 13.46 26.22 -14.88
CA PHE A 203 14.66 27.04 -14.86
C PHE A 203 14.50 28.28 -13.97
N THR A 204 15.60 28.70 -13.33
CA THR A 204 15.64 29.84 -12.40
C THR A 204 16.97 30.59 -12.48
N GLY A 205 17.02 31.78 -11.90
CA GLY A 205 18.25 32.56 -11.75
C GLY A 205 18.83 33.11 -13.06
N ALA A 206 18.11 33.05 -14.19
CA ALA A 206 18.54 33.60 -15.47
C ALA A 206 18.92 35.10 -15.36
N PRO A 207 19.92 35.58 -16.12
CA PRO A 207 20.25 37.00 -16.18
C PRO A 207 19.12 37.81 -16.83
N SER A 208 19.14 39.13 -16.62
CA SER A 208 18.21 40.05 -17.28
C SER A 208 18.53 40.22 -18.77
N SER A 209 17.51 40.58 -19.57
CA SER A 209 17.72 41.11 -20.92
C SER A 209 18.74 42.27 -20.90
N PRO A 210 19.65 42.39 -21.88
CA PRO A 210 19.72 41.67 -23.16
C PRO A 210 20.62 40.43 -23.17
N ASP A 211 21.02 39.87 -22.02
CA ASP A 211 21.85 38.66 -22.01
C ASP A 211 21.10 37.47 -22.67
N PRO A 212 21.69 36.75 -23.63
CA PRO A 212 21.02 35.68 -24.37
C PRO A 212 20.63 34.47 -23.49
N ALA A 213 21.20 34.31 -22.29
CA ALA A 213 20.80 33.28 -21.34
C ALA A 213 19.49 33.62 -20.60
N ASN A 214 18.93 34.83 -20.78
CA ASN A 214 17.65 35.24 -20.18
C ASN A 214 16.47 34.33 -20.57
N VAL A 215 16.58 33.60 -21.69
CA VAL A 215 15.55 32.70 -22.23
C VAL A 215 15.35 31.43 -21.39
N TYR A 216 16.33 31.05 -20.58
CA TYR A 216 16.26 29.86 -19.72
C TYR A 216 15.62 30.22 -18.38
N ASN A 217 14.31 30.51 -18.39
CA ASN A 217 13.54 30.84 -17.20
C ASN A 217 12.21 30.07 -17.15
N ARG A 218 11.66 29.89 -15.94
CA ARG A 218 10.35 29.27 -15.69
C ARG A 218 10.29 27.82 -16.19
N SER A 219 9.08 27.26 -16.27
CA SER A 219 8.81 25.92 -16.79
C SER A 219 9.14 25.80 -18.28
N GLN A 220 9.94 24.79 -18.63
CA GLN A 220 10.39 24.50 -19.99
C GLN A 220 10.44 22.99 -20.23
N ILE A 221 10.39 22.56 -21.49
CA ILE A 221 10.70 21.17 -21.89
C ILE A 221 12.12 21.13 -22.48
N ILE A 222 12.92 20.18 -22.01
CA ILE A 222 14.24 19.85 -22.54
C ILE A 222 14.24 18.42 -23.12
N ALA A 223 15.10 18.16 -24.09
CA ALA A 223 15.48 16.82 -24.53
C ALA A 223 16.86 16.48 -23.92
N VAL A 224 16.98 15.37 -23.20
CA VAL A 224 18.21 14.90 -22.54
C VAL A 224 18.72 13.65 -23.24
N LYS A 225 20.01 13.58 -23.57
CA LYS A 225 20.64 12.40 -24.20
C LYS A 225 20.81 11.25 -23.21
N THR A 226 20.56 10.03 -23.69
CA THR A 226 20.72 8.78 -22.92
C THR A 226 22.07 8.09 -23.13
N ASP A 227 22.80 8.47 -24.17
CA ASP A 227 24.05 7.82 -24.62
C ASP A 227 25.33 8.49 -24.10
N GLY A 228 25.21 9.53 -23.27
CA GLY A 228 26.33 10.31 -22.74
C GLY A 228 26.95 11.30 -23.74
N ASN A 229 26.48 11.34 -24.99
CA ASN A 229 26.92 12.35 -25.96
C ASN A 229 26.33 13.74 -25.64
N LYS A 230 26.81 14.74 -26.38
CA LYS A 230 26.44 16.16 -26.19
C LYS A 230 25.70 16.72 -27.40
N PHE A 231 24.95 17.79 -27.20
CA PHE A 231 24.47 18.66 -28.27
C PHE A 231 25.58 19.65 -28.67
N PRO A 232 25.44 20.36 -29.81
CA PRO A 232 26.42 21.37 -30.22
C PRO A 232 26.62 22.54 -29.22
N SER A 233 25.70 22.74 -28.27
CA SER A 233 25.88 23.62 -27.10
C SER A 233 27.04 23.19 -26.18
N GLY A 234 27.45 21.92 -26.23
CA GLY A 234 28.39 21.31 -25.29
C GLY A 234 27.73 20.69 -24.06
N ASP A 235 26.39 20.79 -23.94
CA ASP A 235 25.57 20.17 -22.90
C ASP A 235 24.97 18.84 -23.37
N PRO A 236 24.68 17.90 -22.46
CA PRO A 236 24.00 16.64 -22.79
C PRO A 236 22.49 16.80 -22.97
N TRP A 237 21.98 18.03 -22.93
CA TRP A 237 20.56 18.35 -23.07
C TRP A 237 20.36 19.58 -23.98
N LYS A 238 19.16 19.72 -24.56
CA LYS A 238 18.73 20.83 -25.43
C LYS A 238 17.37 21.36 -24.96
N CYS A 239 17.20 22.67 -24.80
CA CYS A 239 15.86 23.24 -24.56
C CYS A 239 15.04 23.28 -25.85
N LEU A 240 13.80 22.80 -25.78
CA LEU A 240 12.87 22.80 -26.92
C LEU A 240 11.94 24.02 -26.90
N THR A 241 11.64 24.55 -25.71
CA THR A 241 10.65 25.62 -25.48
C THR A 241 11.27 26.98 -25.11
N CYS A 242 12.58 27.07 -24.92
CA CYS A 242 13.26 28.31 -24.53
C CYS A 242 13.37 29.28 -25.71
N GLY A 243 13.16 30.57 -25.45
CA GLY A 243 13.38 31.65 -26.43
C GLY A 243 12.39 31.67 -27.59
N LEU A 244 11.25 30.99 -27.46
CA LEU A 244 10.16 31.04 -28.45
C LEU A 244 9.57 32.45 -28.53
N PRO A 245 9.31 32.99 -29.74
CA PRO A 245 8.58 34.23 -29.93
C PRO A 245 7.17 34.17 -29.30
N GLU A 246 6.66 35.31 -28.85
CA GLU A 246 5.30 35.41 -28.27
C GLU A 246 4.24 34.93 -29.27
N ASP A 247 4.31 35.38 -30.53
CA ASP A 247 3.44 34.94 -31.64
C ASP A 247 3.43 33.41 -31.82
N ASN A 248 4.59 32.76 -31.65
CA ASN A 248 4.74 31.31 -31.79
C ASN A 248 4.17 30.54 -30.58
N THR A 249 3.75 31.23 -29.52
CA THR A 249 3.20 30.63 -28.29
C THR A 249 1.83 31.19 -27.92
N ALA A 250 1.17 31.88 -28.85
CA ALA A 250 -0.14 32.48 -28.65
C ALA A 250 -1.17 31.45 -28.15
N GLY A 251 -1.81 31.72 -27.00
CA GLY A 251 -2.80 30.84 -26.37
C GLY A 251 -2.24 29.60 -25.65
N LYS A 252 -0.91 29.42 -25.58
CA LYS A 252 -0.26 28.37 -24.78
C LYS A 252 -0.74 28.39 -23.32
N THR A 253 -1.06 27.22 -22.78
CA THR A 253 -1.49 27.08 -21.38
C THR A 253 -0.29 27.00 -20.42
N ALA A 254 -0.57 27.06 -19.11
CA ALA A 254 0.47 27.00 -18.08
C ALA A 254 0.92 25.57 -17.71
N THR A 255 0.34 24.52 -18.32
CA THR A 255 0.60 23.12 -17.98
C THR A 255 1.77 22.53 -18.77
N PHE A 256 2.64 21.78 -18.09
CA PHE A 256 3.88 21.19 -18.60
C PHE A 256 4.04 19.69 -18.27
N ASP A 257 3.03 19.09 -17.68
CA ASP A 257 2.98 17.71 -17.21
C ASP A 257 2.98 16.67 -18.35
N TYR A 258 3.42 15.45 -18.04
CA TYR A 258 3.40 14.27 -18.91
C TYR A 258 3.94 14.48 -20.35
N PRO A 259 5.18 14.99 -20.55
CA PRO A 259 5.72 15.20 -21.88
C PRO A 259 5.85 13.90 -22.69
N GLN A 260 5.27 13.85 -23.88
CA GLN A 260 5.14 12.66 -24.73
C GLN A 260 5.47 13.00 -26.19
N ALA A 261 6.30 12.19 -26.84
CA ALA A 261 6.71 12.42 -28.23
C ALA A 261 5.70 11.86 -29.24
N PHE A 262 5.47 12.58 -30.34
CA PHE A 262 4.83 11.99 -31.52
C PHE A 262 5.83 11.12 -32.28
N SER A 263 5.32 10.08 -32.96
CA SER A 263 6.10 9.14 -33.77
C SER A 263 6.83 9.78 -34.97
N ASP A 264 6.49 11.02 -35.33
CA ASP A 264 7.20 11.80 -36.35
C ASP A 264 8.52 12.42 -35.87
N GLY A 265 8.73 12.52 -34.55
CA GLY A 265 9.91 13.14 -33.90
C GLY A 265 10.02 14.67 -34.05
N LYS A 266 8.98 15.32 -34.57
CA LYS A 266 8.87 16.77 -34.81
C LYS A 266 7.95 17.46 -33.82
N ARG A 267 7.05 16.70 -33.20
CA ARG A 267 6.03 17.18 -32.26
C ARG A 267 6.14 16.52 -30.89
N ILE A 268 5.76 17.26 -29.84
CA ILE A 268 5.56 16.74 -28.49
C ILE A 268 4.23 17.23 -27.91
N LEU A 269 3.56 16.37 -27.16
CA LEU A 269 2.46 16.71 -26.24
C LEU A 269 3.07 17.02 -24.86
N PHE A 270 2.59 18.06 -24.18
CA PHE A 270 2.88 18.34 -22.76
C PHE A 270 1.76 19.21 -22.17
N GLY A 271 1.30 18.89 -20.97
CA GLY A 271 0.10 19.49 -20.39
C GLY A 271 -1.07 19.44 -21.36
N THR A 272 -1.64 20.59 -21.68
CA THR A 272 -2.67 20.77 -22.73
C THR A 272 -2.13 21.48 -23.97
N ASN A 273 -0.85 21.27 -24.31
CA ASN A 273 -0.16 21.91 -25.42
C ASN A 273 0.51 20.88 -26.34
N ILE A 274 0.63 21.22 -27.62
CA ILE A 274 1.47 20.51 -28.59
C ILE A 274 2.52 21.48 -29.13
N LEU A 275 3.80 21.17 -28.92
CA LEU A 275 4.90 21.85 -29.60
C LEU A 275 5.17 21.17 -30.94
N ASP A 276 5.47 21.97 -31.95
CA ASP A 276 5.69 21.54 -33.33
C ASP A 276 6.89 22.28 -33.94
N CYS A 277 7.87 21.55 -34.46
CA CYS A 277 9.02 22.12 -35.17
C CYS A 277 8.90 22.08 -36.71
N GLY A 278 7.68 21.89 -37.20
CA GLY A 278 7.31 21.93 -38.61
C GLY A 278 7.93 20.77 -39.39
N LYS A 279 8.98 21.07 -40.17
CA LYS A 279 9.62 20.07 -41.04
C LYS A 279 10.83 19.38 -40.42
N TYR A 280 11.41 19.92 -39.35
CA TYR A 280 12.66 19.45 -38.73
C TYR A 280 12.38 18.51 -37.55
N GLN A 281 13.33 17.62 -37.24
CA GLN A 281 13.30 16.84 -36.00
C GLN A 281 13.59 17.76 -34.81
N LEU A 282 12.98 17.50 -33.66
CA LEU A 282 13.11 18.35 -32.46
C LEU A 282 14.57 18.57 -32.02
N VAL A 283 15.39 17.56 -32.22
CA VAL A 283 16.81 17.56 -31.86
C VAL A 283 17.74 18.17 -32.91
N ASP A 284 17.27 18.39 -34.15
CA ASP A 284 18.06 19.02 -35.22
C ASP A 284 18.46 20.46 -34.84
N ASP A 285 19.66 20.91 -35.24
CA ASP A 285 20.07 22.31 -35.08
C ASP A 285 19.21 23.28 -35.90
N LYS A 286 18.55 22.78 -36.95
CA LYS A 286 17.58 23.53 -37.78
C LYS A 286 16.25 23.76 -37.05
N CYS A 287 15.94 22.94 -36.05
CA CYS A 287 14.84 23.18 -35.13
C CYS A 287 15.23 24.29 -34.15
N THR A 288 14.87 25.53 -34.53
CA THR A 288 15.19 26.78 -33.84
C THR A 288 13.92 27.45 -33.31
N PRO A 289 13.99 28.31 -32.28
CA PRO A 289 12.80 28.91 -31.66
C PRO A 289 11.90 29.69 -32.62
N LYS A 290 12.44 30.20 -33.74
CA LYS A 290 11.65 30.89 -34.79
C LYS A 290 10.80 29.94 -35.65
N GLN A 291 11.20 28.67 -35.76
CA GLN A 291 10.47 27.63 -36.52
C GLN A 291 9.49 26.87 -35.61
N THR A 292 9.84 26.72 -34.34
CA THR A 292 9.04 26.02 -33.33
C THR A 292 7.83 26.83 -32.92
N HIS A 293 6.67 26.19 -32.85
CA HIS A 293 5.41 26.76 -32.36
C HIS A 293 4.86 25.91 -31.21
N ILE A 294 4.03 26.51 -30.36
CA ILE A 294 3.23 25.81 -29.33
C ILE A 294 1.76 26.11 -29.56
N TYR A 295 0.99 25.06 -29.82
CA TYR A 295 -0.43 25.10 -30.11
C TYR A 295 -1.22 24.51 -28.94
N PRO A 296 -2.20 25.22 -28.35
CA PRO A 296 -3.02 24.67 -27.28
C PRO A 296 -3.98 23.59 -27.80
N ILE A 297 -4.43 22.71 -26.92
CA ILE A 297 -5.48 21.71 -27.18
C ILE A 297 -6.81 22.23 -26.60
N ARG A 298 -7.88 22.19 -27.38
CA ARG A 298 -9.23 22.60 -26.97
C ARG A 298 -10.24 21.46 -27.17
N TRP A 299 -10.96 21.11 -26.11
CA TRP A 299 -12.16 20.27 -26.17
C TRP A 299 -13.39 21.17 -26.22
N ASN A 300 -14.23 21.06 -27.25
CA ASN A 300 -15.42 21.90 -27.35
C ASN A 300 -16.58 21.38 -26.48
N THR A 301 -17.11 22.23 -25.60
CA THR A 301 -18.18 21.89 -24.65
C THR A 301 -19.47 22.71 -24.80
N SER A 302 -19.50 23.71 -25.68
CA SER A 302 -20.72 24.47 -26.04
C SER A 302 -21.22 24.04 -27.42
N PRO A 303 -22.53 23.82 -27.62
CA PRO A 303 -23.12 23.54 -28.94
C PRO A 303 -22.78 24.60 -29.98
N GLU A 304 -22.75 25.86 -29.56
CA GLU A 304 -22.43 27.05 -30.35
C GLU A 304 -20.92 27.21 -30.62
N GLY A 305 -20.09 26.30 -30.09
CA GLY A 305 -18.63 26.36 -30.22
C GLY A 305 -17.93 27.40 -29.35
N THR A 306 -18.65 28.04 -28.42
CA THR A 306 -18.16 29.23 -27.68
C THR A 306 -17.31 28.89 -26.45
N GLY A 307 -16.70 29.91 -25.85
CA GLY A 307 -15.94 29.80 -24.60
C GLY A 307 -14.61 29.02 -24.70
N ASN A 308 -13.97 28.86 -23.54
CA ASN A 308 -12.61 28.31 -23.41
C ASN A 308 -12.51 26.80 -23.69
N GLY A 309 -13.64 26.10 -23.81
CA GLY A 309 -13.70 24.64 -23.87
C GLY A 309 -13.69 23.96 -22.50
N GLY A 310 -13.68 22.63 -22.51
CA GLY A 310 -13.68 21.80 -21.31
C GLY A 310 -12.32 21.68 -20.63
N ALA A 311 -12.32 21.40 -19.33
CA ALA A 311 -11.10 21.08 -18.58
C ALA A 311 -10.61 19.67 -18.92
N ILE A 312 -9.35 19.54 -19.33
CA ILE A 312 -8.71 18.30 -19.76
C ILE A 312 -7.57 17.99 -18.78
N ARG A 313 -7.46 16.75 -18.29
CA ARG A 313 -6.33 16.27 -17.47
C ARG A 313 -5.89 14.86 -17.87
N GLU A 314 -4.72 14.43 -17.40
CA GLU A 314 -4.15 13.09 -17.65
C GLU A 314 -4.13 12.72 -19.14
N LEU A 315 -3.60 13.62 -19.97
CA LEU A 315 -3.53 13.40 -21.41
C LEU A 315 -2.53 12.28 -21.70
N ARG A 316 -2.93 11.37 -22.60
CA ARG A 316 -2.13 10.24 -23.06
C ARG A 316 -2.20 10.19 -24.58
N LEU A 317 -1.05 10.36 -25.23
CA LEU A 317 -0.97 10.31 -26.68
C LEU A 317 -1.13 8.86 -27.14
N HIS A 318 -2.02 8.62 -28.10
CA HIS A 318 -2.17 7.29 -28.69
C HIS A 318 -0.99 6.99 -29.64
N PRO A 319 -0.46 5.74 -29.71
CA PRO A 319 0.73 5.41 -30.50
C PRO A 319 0.68 5.72 -32.01
N ASP A 320 -0.52 5.89 -32.59
CA ASP A 320 -0.68 6.33 -33.99
C ASP A 320 -0.37 7.82 -34.23
N GLY A 321 -0.24 8.64 -33.18
CA GLY A 321 0.00 10.08 -33.28
C GLY A 321 -1.18 10.90 -33.84
N VAL A 322 -2.38 10.32 -33.89
CA VAL A 322 -3.63 10.91 -34.39
C VAL A 322 -4.68 11.02 -33.29
N HIS A 323 -4.70 10.08 -32.35
CA HIS A 323 -5.69 10.04 -31.26
C HIS A 323 -5.11 10.42 -29.90
N LEU A 324 -6.00 10.79 -28.98
CA LEU A 324 -5.70 11.24 -27.63
C LEU A 324 -6.69 10.61 -26.65
N GLY A 325 -6.16 9.96 -25.61
CA GLY A 325 -6.91 9.62 -24.40
C GLY A 325 -6.77 10.76 -23.38
N PHE A 326 -7.86 11.12 -22.70
CA PHE A 326 -7.82 12.10 -21.62
C PHE A 326 -8.89 11.82 -20.56
N SER A 327 -8.78 12.49 -19.43
CA SER A 327 -9.82 12.50 -18.39
C SER A 327 -10.39 13.89 -18.15
N SER A 328 -11.63 13.95 -17.66
CA SER A 328 -12.22 15.17 -17.10
C SER A 328 -13.01 14.87 -15.84
N PHE A 329 -12.95 15.79 -14.86
CA PHE A 329 -13.71 15.66 -13.62
C PHE A 329 -15.20 15.90 -13.86
N ALA A 330 -16.01 15.13 -13.17
CA ALA A 330 -17.46 15.25 -13.11
C ALA A 330 -17.88 15.62 -11.69
N SER A 331 -18.98 16.35 -11.53
CA SER A 331 -19.67 16.49 -10.25
C SER A 331 -21.14 16.17 -10.46
N SER A 332 -21.67 15.23 -9.69
CA SER A 332 -23.09 14.86 -9.71
C SER A 332 -23.53 14.51 -8.29
N ASN A 333 -24.69 15.04 -7.87
CA ASN A 333 -25.27 14.85 -6.53
C ASN A 333 -24.27 15.12 -5.36
N GLY A 334 -23.37 16.08 -5.53
CA GLY A 334 -22.33 16.42 -4.55
C GLY A 334 -21.13 15.47 -4.48
N LYS A 335 -21.12 14.37 -5.25
CA LYS A 335 -19.94 13.51 -5.42
C LYS A 335 -19.09 14.01 -6.59
N ILE A 336 -17.78 14.15 -6.35
CA ILE A 336 -16.79 14.34 -7.43
C ILE A 336 -16.45 12.96 -8.00
N GLY A 337 -16.52 12.84 -9.32
CA GLY A 337 -16.11 11.68 -10.08
C GLY A 337 -15.23 12.08 -11.26
N GLN A 338 -14.93 11.11 -12.13
CA GLN A 338 -14.14 11.33 -13.33
C GLN A 338 -14.66 10.42 -14.45
N PHE A 339 -14.55 10.91 -15.68
CA PHE A 339 -14.72 10.11 -16.88
C PHE A 339 -13.49 10.22 -17.77
N ALA A 340 -13.18 9.11 -18.43
CA ALA A 340 -12.21 9.06 -19.51
C ALA A 340 -12.88 9.28 -20.86
N TYR A 341 -12.12 9.83 -21.79
CA TYR A 341 -12.56 10.19 -23.14
C TYR A 341 -11.50 9.77 -24.14
N PHE A 342 -11.94 9.33 -25.31
CA PHE A 342 -11.10 9.10 -26.48
C PHE A 342 -11.48 10.10 -27.57
N ALA A 343 -10.50 10.74 -28.21
CA ALA A 343 -10.76 11.75 -29.23
C ALA A 343 -9.67 11.80 -30.30
N LYS A 344 -10.03 12.36 -31.46
CA LYS A 344 -9.13 12.64 -32.57
C LYS A 344 -8.57 14.05 -32.50
N LEU A 345 -7.26 14.18 -32.57
CA LEU A 345 -6.55 15.45 -32.67
C LEU A 345 -6.73 16.03 -34.08
N ARG A 346 -7.34 17.21 -34.19
CA ARG A 346 -7.47 17.94 -35.45
C ARG A 346 -6.83 19.31 -35.34
N PHE A 347 -5.76 19.54 -36.11
CA PHE A 347 -5.16 20.87 -36.18
C PHE A 347 -6.10 21.85 -36.90
N ASN A 348 -6.32 23.00 -36.28
CA ASN A 348 -7.12 24.11 -36.77
C ASN A 348 -6.24 25.36 -36.86
N PRO A 349 -5.75 25.73 -38.06
CA PRO A 349 -4.82 26.85 -38.21
C PRO A 349 -5.49 28.22 -38.07
N LYS A 350 -6.83 28.30 -38.16
CA LYS A 350 -7.60 29.55 -38.14
C LYS A 350 -9.00 29.32 -37.55
N PRO A 351 -9.12 29.09 -36.23
CA PRO A 351 -10.43 28.92 -35.62
C PRO A 351 -11.26 30.20 -35.73
N THR A 352 -12.53 30.04 -36.11
CA THR A 352 -13.51 31.14 -36.20
C THR A 352 -14.39 31.26 -34.96
N ALA A 353 -14.38 30.25 -34.08
CA ALA A 353 -15.17 30.18 -32.86
C ALA A 353 -14.40 29.48 -31.73
N GLY A 354 -14.81 29.77 -30.49
CA GLY A 354 -14.18 29.24 -29.27
C GLY A 354 -12.86 29.93 -28.94
N THR A 355 -12.61 30.21 -27.66
CA THR A 355 -11.34 30.79 -27.21
C THR A 355 -10.34 29.69 -26.85
N PRO A 356 -9.02 29.90 -27.07
CA PRO A 356 -8.40 31.05 -27.73
C PRO A 356 -8.53 31.00 -29.28
N LEU A 357 -8.74 32.15 -29.93
CA LEU A 357 -8.86 32.28 -31.39
C LEU A 357 -7.48 32.35 -32.07
N VAL A 358 -6.68 31.31 -31.88
CA VAL A 358 -5.29 31.16 -32.36
C VAL A 358 -5.11 29.77 -32.97
N PRO A 359 -4.08 29.53 -33.81
CA PRO A 359 -3.79 28.18 -34.31
C PRO A 359 -3.70 27.17 -33.16
N ARG A 360 -4.49 26.10 -33.21
CA ARG A 360 -4.69 25.17 -32.09
C ARG A 360 -5.07 23.77 -32.56
N TYR A 361 -5.07 22.80 -31.66
CA TYR A 361 -5.68 21.48 -31.90
C TYR A 361 -7.07 21.44 -31.27
N ASP A 362 -8.11 21.23 -32.07
CA ASP A 362 -9.45 20.93 -31.58
C ASP A 362 -9.62 19.41 -31.42
N LEU A 363 -10.19 18.96 -30.30
CA LEU A 363 -10.59 17.57 -30.11
C LEU A 363 -11.91 17.31 -30.83
N THR A 364 -11.90 16.35 -31.75
CA THR A 364 -13.05 15.96 -32.58
C THR A 364 -13.32 14.47 -32.45
N LYS A 365 -14.50 13.99 -32.87
CA LYS A 365 -14.91 12.58 -32.71
C LYS A 365 -14.69 12.08 -31.26
N VAL A 366 -15.13 12.91 -30.31
CA VAL A 366 -14.97 12.62 -28.88
C VAL A 366 -15.95 11.51 -28.50
N THR A 367 -15.48 10.50 -27.80
CA THR A 367 -16.29 9.41 -27.24
C THR A 367 -16.01 9.34 -25.75
N VAL A 368 -17.05 9.33 -24.92
CA VAL A 368 -16.94 9.03 -23.49
C VAL A 368 -16.71 7.53 -23.36
N LEU A 369 -15.66 7.13 -22.66
CA LEU A 369 -15.32 5.72 -22.43
C LEU A 369 -16.16 5.11 -21.30
N PHE A 370 -17.47 5.34 -21.35
CA PHE A 370 -18.46 4.86 -20.40
C PHE A 370 -19.85 4.90 -21.04
N ASN A 371 -20.65 3.86 -20.81
CA ASN A 371 -22.04 3.79 -21.22
C ASN A 371 -22.93 3.46 -20.01
N PRO A 372 -23.86 4.33 -19.61
CA PRO A 372 -24.76 4.08 -18.46
C PRO A 372 -25.87 3.07 -18.76
N ARG A 373 -25.97 2.54 -19.99
CA ARG A 373 -26.94 1.52 -20.40
C ARG A 373 -26.33 0.11 -20.51
N ASP A 374 -25.01 0.00 -20.49
CA ASP A 374 -24.34 -1.30 -20.47
C ASP A 374 -24.25 -1.83 -19.04
N GLU A 375 -23.85 -3.08 -18.89
CA GLU A 375 -23.73 -3.74 -17.60
C GLU A 375 -22.77 -2.98 -16.66
N GLN A 376 -23.17 -2.78 -15.41
CA GLN A 376 -22.41 -2.04 -14.41
C GLN A 376 -21.68 -3.01 -13.44
N PRO A 377 -20.60 -2.59 -12.76
CA PRO A 377 -19.86 -3.47 -11.85
C PRO A 377 -20.69 -4.04 -10.69
N ILE A 378 -21.71 -3.30 -10.25
CA ILE A 378 -22.68 -3.71 -9.25
C ILE A 378 -24.08 -3.48 -9.81
N GLU A 379 -24.88 -4.53 -9.84
CA GLU A 379 -26.27 -4.51 -10.31
C GLU A 379 -27.22 -5.15 -9.28
N ILE A 380 -28.51 -4.87 -9.44
CA ILE A 380 -29.57 -5.39 -8.58
C ILE A 380 -30.51 -6.26 -9.42
N ASP A 381 -30.56 -7.55 -9.11
CA ASP A 381 -31.54 -8.51 -9.65
C ASP A 381 -32.57 -8.86 -8.58
N GLY A 382 -33.72 -8.19 -8.63
CA GLY A 382 -34.77 -8.28 -7.62
C GLY A 382 -34.24 -7.87 -6.24
N ASN A 383 -34.03 -8.85 -5.36
CA ASN A 383 -33.48 -8.66 -4.01
C ASN A 383 -32.02 -9.14 -3.88
N SER A 384 -31.33 -9.41 -4.99
CA SER A 384 -29.94 -9.90 -5.00
C SER A 384 -28.98 -8.86 -5.57
N ILE A 385 -27.78 -8.76 -5.00
CA ILE A 385 -26.66 -8.00 -5.60
C ILE A 385 -25.90 -8.92 -6.56
N VAL A 386 -25.68 -8.45 -7.78
CA VAL A 386 -24.83 -9.09 -8.80
C VAL A 386 -23.56 -8.27 -8.95
N VAL A 387 -22.41 -8.93 -8.91
CA VAL A 387 -21.08 -8.30 -9.09
C VAL A 387 -20.52 -8.70 -10.45
N ASN A 388 -20.53 -7.76 -11.40
CA ASN A 388 -19.99 -7.98 -12.74
C ASN A 388 -18.51 -7.57 -12.79
N ARG A 389 -17.62 -8.54 -12.98
CA ARG A 389 -16.17 -8.32 -13.04
C ARG A 389 -15.64 -7.97 -14.44
N ASP A 390 -16.48 -8.15 -15.47
CA ASP A 390 -16.15 -7.86 -16.87
C ASP A 390 -16.76 -6.52 -17.35
N ALA A 391 -17.54 -5.84 -16.49
CA ALA A 391 -18.15 -4.55 -16.76
C ALA A 391 -17.14 -3.43 -17.08
N ILE A 392 -17.44 -2.62 -18.10
CA ILE A 392 -16.53 -1.56 -18.58
C ILE A 392 -16.63 -0.31 -17.71
N ALA A 393 -15.90 -0.32 -16.60
CA ALA A 393 -15.87 0.78 -15.62
C ALA A 393 -14.62 1.66 -15.72
N VAL A 394 -14.43 2.35 -16.85
CA VAL A 394 -13.27 3.25 -17.03
C VAL A 394 -13.36 4.45 -16.06
N GLY A 395 -12.41 4.50 -15.13
CA GLY A 395 -12.28 5.55 -14.11
C GLY A 395 -11.25 6.61 -14.52
N GLU A 396 -10.07 6.61 -13.88
CA GLU A 396 -8.96 7.46 -14.32
C GLU A 396 -8.19 6.80 -15.47
N PHE A 397 -8.10 7.50 -16.60
CA PHE A 397 -7.34 7.06 -17.77
C PHE A 397 -5.84 7.11 -17.50
N ARG A 398 -5.10 6.01 -17.71
CA ARG A 398 -3.66 5.91 -17.44
C ARG A 398 -2.81 5.73 -18.69
N GLY A 399 -3.35 5.23 -19.80
CA GLY A 399 -2.60 5.07 -21.04
C GLY A 399 -3.27 4.19 -22.09
N PHE A 400 -2.45 3.68 -23.00
CA PHE A 400 -2.83 2.68 -24.00
C PHE A 400 -1.84 1.50 -23.93
N SER A 401 -2.19 0.38 -24.58
CA SER A 401 -1.18 -0.62 -24.94
C SER A 401 -0.16 0.00 -25.92
N GLY A 402 1.05 -0.56 -25.98
CA GLY A 402 2.10 -0.13 -26.91
C GLY A 402 1.71 -0.25 -28.39
N ARG A 403 0.80 -1.16 -28.73
CA ARG A 403 0.17 -1.22 -30.08
C ARG A 403 -1.10 -0.38 -30.22
N GLY A 404 -1.61 0.22 -29.14
CA GLY A 404 -2.77 1.12 -29.15
C GLY A 404 -4.14 0.42 -29.20
N THR A 405 -4.20 -0.91 -29.11
CA THR A 405 -5.47 -1.66 -29.23
C THR A 405 -6.34 -1.59 -27.98
N GLU A 406 -5.73 -1.33 -26.83
CA GLU A 406 -6.41 -1.25 -25.53
C GLU A 406 -6.14 0.09 -24.83
N ALA A 407 -7.13 0.58 -24.09
CA ALA A 407 -6.98 1.68 -23.13
C ALA A 407 -6.72 1.11 -21.72
N THR A 408 -5.76 1.67 -20.98
CA THR A 408 -5.47 1.31 -19.58
C THR A 408 -6.02 2.35 -18.61
N TYR A 409 -6.55 1.88 -17.48
CA TYR A 409 -7.24 2.73 -16.51
C TYR A 409 -7.24 2.15 -15.10
N VAL A 410 -7.41 3.03 -14.10
CA VAL A 410 -7.83 2.61 -12.75
C VAL A 410 -9.34 2.43 -12.78
N GLY A 411 -9.81 1.22 -12.46
CA GLY A 411 -11.21 0.82 -12.61
C GLY A 411 -11.96 0.69 -11.28
N TYR A 412 -13.20 0.19 -11.35
CA TYR A 412 -13.87 -0.33 -10.17
C TYR A 412 -13.20 -1.63 -9.74
N PRO A 413 -12.85 -1.83 -8.45
CA PRO A 413 -12.00 -2.94 -8.06
C PRO A 413 -12.74 -4.29 -8.08
N ILE A 414 -11.98 -5.38 -8.15
CA ILE A 414 -12.52 -6.75 -8.09
C ILE A 414 -12.66 -7.26 -6.64
N GLU A 415 -11.94 -6.63 -5.72
CA GLU A 415 -11.92 -6.91 -4.27
C GLU A 415 -12.11 -5.60 -3.50
N SER A 416 -12.83 -5.62 -2.38
CA SER A 416 -13.14 -4.41 -1.58
C SER A 416 -11.93 -3.54 -1.27
N SER A 417 -12.11 -2.23 -1.47
CA SER A 417 -11.13 -1.17 -1.22
C SER A 417 -9.82 -1.25 -2.00
N ASN A 418 -9.65 -2.25 -2.86
CA ASN A 418 -8.43 -2.41 -3.64
C ASN A 418 -8.32 -1.33 -4.74
N ILE A 419 -7.11 -1.11 -5.26
CA ILE A 419 -6.89 -0.20 -6.39
C ILE A 419 -6.37 -1.03 -7.57
N ASP A 420 -7.32 -1.50 -8.37
CA ASP A 420 -7.06 -2.36 -9.53
C ASP A 420 -6.89 -1.53 -10.81
N VAL A 421 -5.87 -1.89 -11.58
CA VAL A 421 -5.64 -1.40 -12.94
C VAL A 421 -6.17 -2.42 -13.94
N PHE A 422 -6.85 -1.92 -14.97
CA PHE A 422 -7.44 -2.71 -16.05
C PHE A 422 -6.98 -2.23 -17.42
N ALA A 423 -7.17 -3.08 -18.43
CA ALA A 423 -7.18 -2.69 -19.83
C ALA A 423 -8.53 -3.06 -20.46
N VAL A 424 -9.02 -2.21 -21.38
CA VAL A 424 -10.21 -2.49 -22.22
C VAL A 424 -9.86 -2.32 -23.68
N HIS A 425 -10.21 -3.31 -24.51
CA HIS A 425 -9.96 -3.27 -25.94
C HIS A 425 -10.89 -2.29 -26.65
N LEU A 426 -10.33 -1.27 -27.32
CA LEU A 426 -11.08 -0.13 -27.86
C LEU A 426 -12.20 -0.55 -28.82
N GLN A 427 -12.00 -1.59 -29.63
CA GLN A 427 -13.01 -2.01 -30.61
C GLN A 427 -13.99 -3.10 -30.14
N THR A 428 -13.65 -3.90 -29.12
CA THR A 428 -14.44 -5.10 -28.73
C THR A 428 -15.03 -5.01 -27.33
N GLY A 429 -14.63 -4.02 -26.53
CA GLY A 429 -15.09 -3.86 -25.15
C GLY A 429 -14.52 -4.90 -24.17
N LYS A 430 -13.70 -5.86 -24.63
CA LYS A 430 -13.16 -6.90 -23.77
C LYS A 430 -12.24 -6.29 -22.70
N VAL A 431 -12.58 -6.52 -21.44
CA VAL A 431 -11.82 -6.10 -20.25
C VAL A 431 -10.80 -7.17 -19.84
N ARG A 432 -9.68 -6.75 -19.24
CA ARG A 432 -8.75 -7.60 -18.48
C ARG A 432 -8.21 -6.86 -17.26
N ARG A 433 -8.15 -7.53 -16.10
CA ARG A 433 -7.45 -7.06 -14.90
C ARG A 433 -5.93 -7.17 -15.14
N LEU A 434 -5.17 -6.12 -14.82
CA LEU A 434 -3.71 -6.08 -14.98
C LEU A 434 -2.98 -6.32 -13.65
N THR A 435 -3.56 -5.87 -12.54
CA THR A 435 -2.97 -5.95 -11.21
C THR A 435 -3.92 -6.65 -10.24
N SER A 436 -3.39 -7.39 -9.27
CA SER A 436 -4.19 -8.08 -8.25
C SER A 436 -3.50 -8.15 -6.89
N HIS A 437 -2.50 -7.29 -6.67
CA HIS A 437 -1.88 -7.14 -5.36
C HIS A 437 -2.65 -6.07 -4.57
N PRO A 438 -2.93 -6.26 -3.27
CA PRO A 438 -3.62 -5.29 -2.40
C PRO A 438 -2.83 -3.99 -2.12
N GLU A 439 -1.68 -3.77 -2.75
CA GLU A 439 -0.89 -2.55 -2.56
C GLU A 439 -1.22 -1.53 -3.66
N TYR A 440 -1.03 -0.24 -3.37
CA TYR A 440 -1.35 0.81 -4.34
C TYR A 440 -0.45 0.68 -5.56
N CYS A 441 -1.06 0.53 -6.74
CA CYS A 441 -0.36 0.43 -8.01
C CYS A 441 -0.92 1.46 -9.00
N ASP A 442 -0.11 2.48 -9.31
CA ASP A 442 -0.42 3.55 -10.26
C ASP A 442 0.76 4.54 -10.34
N PRO A 443 1.46 4.71 -11.48
CA PRO A 443 1.11 4.26 -12.83
C PRO A 443 1.78 2.97 -13.33
N LEU A 444 1.41 2.65 -14.57
CA LEU A 444 2.05 1.65 -15.42
C LEU A 444 2.38 2.22 -16.81
N ALA A 445 3.26 1.54 -17.53
CA ALA A 445 3.38 1.62 -18.97
C ALA A 445 3.56 0.23 -19.59
N ILE A 446 2.79 -0.04 -20.64
CA ILE A 446 2.92 -1.25 -21.47
C ILE A 446 4.07 -1.04 -22.46
N SER A 447 4.87 -2.08 -22.72
CA SER A 447 5.98 -2.03 -23.68
C SER A 447 5.48 -1.90 -25.13
N PRO A 448 6.27 -1.34 -26.06
CA PRO A 448 5.84 -1.14 -27.45
C PRO A 448 5.40 -2.40 -28.21
N ASP A 449 5.81 -3.59 -27.76
CA ASP A 449 5.45 -4.91 -28.29
C ASP A 449 4.22 -5.57 -27.61
N ASP A 450 3.61 -4.91 -26.62
CA ASP A 450 2.51 -5.40 -25.76
C ASP A 450 2.83 -6.60 -24.83
N GLU A 451 4.08 -7.07 -24.80
CA GLU A 451 4.49 -8.25 -24.03
C GLU A 451 4.80 -7.96 -22.53
N TRP A 452 5.09 -6.71 -22.16
CA TRP A 452 5.56 -6.35 -20.81
C TRP A 452 4.83 -5.14 -20.22
N ILE A 453 4.82 -5.08 -18.89
CA ILE A 453 4.32 -3.93 -18.12
C ILE A 453 5.43 -3.48 -17.17
N ALA A 454 5.80 -2.20 -17.25
CA ALA A 454 6.52 -1.51 -16.19
C ALA A 454 5.47 -0.89 -15.25
N ILE A 455 5.60 -1.06 -13.94
CA ILE A 455 4.60 -0.59 -12.97
C ILE A 455 5.26 -0.05 -11.71
N ASP A 456 4.76 1.09 -11.25
CA ASP A 456 5.08 1.68 -9.95
C ASP A 456 4.01 1.21 -8.95
N ASP A 457 4.43 0.54 -7.88
CA ASP A 457 3.54 0.15 -6.79
C ASP A 457 4.22 0.19 -5.41
N THR A 458 3.41 0.08 -4.37
CA THR A 458 3.85 0.25 -2.97
C THR A 458 4.15 -1.08 -2.26
N ARG A 459 4.40 -2.18 -2.98
CA ARG A 459 4.78 -3.49 -2.40
C ARG A 459 6.00 -3.36 -1.47
N GLY A 460 5.88 -3.96 -0.29
CA GLY A 460 6.89 -3.86 0.77
C GLY A 460 6.87 -2.53 1.54
N THR A 461 5.75 -1.80 1.53
CA THR A 461 5.50 -0.65 2.43
C THR A 461 4.23 -0.80 3.29
N ASP A 462 3.43 -1.85 3.03
CA ASP A 462 2.17 -2.21 3.68
C ASP A 462 1.15 -1.06 3.82
N ARG A 463 1.23 -0.08 2.91
CA ARG A 463 0.50 1.19 2.99
C ARG A 463 -0.99 1.05 2.68
N GLN A 464 -1.37 0.08 1.86
CA GLN A 464 -2.76 -0.28 1.58
C GLN A 464 -3.15 -1.64 2.19
N MET A 465 -2.21 -2.48 2.65
CA MET A 465 -2.52 -3.77 3.29
C MET A 465 -3.57 -3.66 4.41
N TRP A 466 -3.59 -2.58 5.20
CA TRP A 466 -4.59 -2.39 6.26
C TRP A 466 -6.03 -2.16 5.74
N LEU A 467 -6.17 -1.74 4.48
CA LEU A 467 -7.44 -1.40 3.82
C LEU A 467 -7.89 -2.51 2.86
N SER A 468 -6.97 -2.99 2.02
CA SER A 468 -7.22 -3.95 0.93
C SER A 468 -6.74 -5.38 1.26
N GLY A 469 -6.16 -5.60 2.45
CA GLY A 469 -5.56 -6.88 2.82
C GLY A 469 -6.55 -8.04 3.01
N MET A 470 -7.84 -7.73 3.27
CA MET A 470 -8.90 -8.74 3.30
C MET A 470 -9.25 -9.20 1.87
N ARG A 471 -8.55 -10.25 1.42
CA ARG A 471 -8.65 -10.78 0.06
C ARG A 471 -10.01 -11.42 -0.21
N ASN A 472 -10.43 -11.39 -1.48
CA ASN A 472 -11.66 -11.99 -2.01
C ASN A 472 -12.99 -11.44 -1.46
N ILE A 473 -12.98 -10.38 -0.65
CA ILE A 473 -14.21 -9.67 -0.23
C ILE A 473 -14.80 -8.93 -1.45
N PRO A 474 -16.08 -9.14 -1.81
CA PRO A 474 -16.68 -8.44 -2.95
C PRO A 474 -16.81 -6.93 -2.71
N PRO A 475 -16.59 -6.08 -3.74
CA PRO A 475 -16.34 -4.63 -3.64
C PRO A 475 -17.57 -3.76 -3.29
N VAL A 476 -18.51 -4.25 -2.47
CA VAL A 476 -19.76 -3.53 -2.15
C VAL A 476 -19.51 -2.23 -1.39
N THR A 477 -18.48 -2.21 -0.52
CA THR A 477 -18.04 -1.02 0.23
C THR A 477 -17.72 0.17 -0.68
N ASP A 478 -17.23 -0.11 -1.88
CA ASP A 478 -16.71 0.84 -2.86
C ASP A 478 -17.80 1.64 -3.58
N LEU A 479 -19.08 1.31 -3.32
CA LEU A 479 -20.23 2.18 -3.62
C LEU A 479 -20.24 3.48 -2.79
N ILE A 480 -19.65 3.45 -1.58
CA ILE A 480 -19.45 4.62 -0.72
C ILE A 480 -17.98 5.07 -0.77
N SER A 481 -17.03 4.15 -0.62
CA SER A 481 -15.60 4.47 -0.55
C SER A 481 -14.99 4.77 -1.93
N THR A 482 -15.41 5.88 -2.55
CA THR A 482 -14.49 6.59 -3.44
C THR A 482 -13.27 6.98 -2.62
N SER A 483 -12.08 6.55 -3.04
CA SER A 483 -10.84 6.71 -2.28
C SER A 483 -9.96 7.85 -2.83
N PRO A 484 -10.25 9.14 -2.55
CA PRO A 484 -9.30 10.23 -2.77
C PRO A 484 -8.26 10.24 -1.63
N TRP A 485 -7.64 9.09 -1.35
CA TRP A 485 -6.56 9.04 -0.39
C TRP A 485 -5.40 9.87 -0.94
N ARG A 486 -5.01 10.89 -0.18
CA ARG A 486 -3.74 11.60 -0.39
C ARG A 486 -2.58 10.70 0.04
N SER A 487 -2.48 9.50 -0.53
CA SER A 487 -1.19 8.86 -0.72
C SER A 487 -0.38 9.78 -1.62
N ARG A 488 0.37 10.71 -1.00
CA ARG A 488 1.50 11.38 -1.66
C ARG A 488 2.26 10.25 -2.35
N ARG A 489 2.42 10.34 -3.68
CA ARG A 489 3.05 9.32 -4.53
C ARG A 489 4.46 9.08 -3.97
N LEU A 490 4.58 8.03 -3.18
CA LEU A 490 5.79 7.58 -2.50
C LEU A 490 5.94 6.11 -2.88
N PHE A 491 6.49 5.90 -4.08
CA PHE A 491 6.85 4.59 -4.58
C PHE A 491 8.30 4.35 -4.20
N ARG A 492 8.57 3.33 -3.37
CA ARG A 492 9.96 2.96 -3.09
C ARG A 492 10.53 2.24 -4.31
N SER A 493 11.60 2.77 -4.89
CA SER A 493 12.27 2.15 -6.04
C SER A 493 12.98 0.87 -5.63
N LYS A 494 12.27 -0.27 -5.73
CA LYS A 494 12.84 -1.61 -5.59
C LYS A 494 12.82 -2.32 -6.94
N ILE A 495 13.94 -2.25 -7.65
CA ILE A 495 14.17 -3.01 -8.88
C ILE A 495 14.84 -4.33 -8.50
N ASN A 496 14.30 -5.45 -8.97
CA ASN A 496 14.76 -6.83 -8.68
C ASN A 496 14.77 -7.27 -7.19
N GLY A 497 14.32 -6.44 -6.25
CA GLY A 497 14.12 -6.84 -4.84
C GLY A 497 15.37 -6.81 -3.95
N GLU A 498 16.45 -6.13 -4.35
CA GLU A 498 17.68 -6.05 -3.55
C GLU A 498 17.57 -5.11 -2.34
N GLY A 499 17.16 -5.69 -1.21
CA GLY A 499 17.34 -5.17 0.15
C GLY A 499 16.49 -3.96 0.55
N GLU A 500 16.60 -3.57 1.83
CA GLU A 500 16.27 -2.21 2.27
C GLU A 500 17.51 -1.34 2.06
N GLY A 501 17.41 -0.30 1.23
CA GLY A 501 18.49 0.65 1.06
C GLY A 501 18.70 1.51 2.32
N VAL A 502 19.88 2.12 2.43
CA VAL A 502 20.24 2.94 3.58
C VAL A 502 19.64 4.34 3.43
N ALA A 503 18.83 4.78 4.40
CA ALA A 503 18.18 6.09 4.36
C ALA A 503 19.19 7.24 4.26
N GLY A 504 19.02 8.10 3.25
CA GLY A 504 19.93 9.19 2.95
C GLY A 504 21.26 8.77 2.33
N SER A 505 21.39 7.53 1.85
CA SER A 505 22.58 7.08 1.12
C SER A 505 22.73 7.74 -0.25
N GLY A 506 21.64 8.23 -0.85
CA GLY A 506 21.60 8.73 -2.21
C GLY A 506 21.68 7.63 -3.28
N ASP A 507 21.70 6.35 -2.91
CA ASP A 507 21.70 5.23 -3.85
C ASP A 507 20.31 5.05 -4.50
N TYR A 508 20.21 4.21 -5.53
CA TYR A 508 18.93 3.99 -6.24
C TYR A 508 17.86 3.26 -5.42
N ASN A 509 18.25 2.58 -4.33
CA ASN A 509 17.33 1.93 -3.39
C ASN A 509 17.18 2.73 -2.06
N ASP A 510 17.72 3.96 -1.97
CA ASP A 510 17.57 4.82 -0.79
C ASP A 510 16.07 5.10 -0.53
N PRO A 511 15.52 4.69 0.62
CA PRO A 511 14.10 4.82 0.93
C PRO A 511 13.62 6.27 1.08
N GLU A 512 14.52 7.25 1.09
CA GLU A 512 14.21 8.68 1.04
C GLU A 512 13.99 9.21 -0.38
N TRP A 513 14.19 8.38 -1.40
CA TRP A 513 13.86 8.71 -2.78
C TRP A 513 12.64 7.93 -3.25
N ASN A 514 11.70 8.66 -3.82
CA ASN A 514 10.41 8.13 -4.22
C ASN A 514 10.29 8.21 -5.73
N ALA A 515 10.07 7.07 -6.38
CA ALA A 515 9.60 7.04 -7.75
C ALA A 515 8.31 7.87 -7.88
N MET A 516 8.24 8.59 -8.99
CA MET A 516 7.22 9.56 -9.31
C MET A 516 6.60 9.19 -10.66
N ALA A 517 5.33 9.57 -10.81
CA ALA A 517 4.48 9.02 -11.85
C ALA A 517 5.03 9.09 -13.30
N ASP A 518 4.76 7.97 -13.96
CA ASP A 518 4.74 7.63 -15.38
C ASP A 518 6.10 7.09 -15.88
N PRO A 519 6.47 5.82 -15.58
CA PRO A 519 7.59 5.17 -16.23
C PRO A 519 7.29 5.04 -17.73
N ARG A 520 8.32 5.14 -18.59
CA ARG A 520 8.16 5.10 -20.06
C ARG A 520 9.20 4.18 -20.69
N TRP A 521 8.75 3.33 -21.60
CA TRP A 521 9.62 2.45 -22.38
C TRP A 521 10.31 3.20 -23.53
N SER A 522 11.52 2.77 -23.89
CA SER A 522 12.14 3.13 -25.16
C SER A 522 11.38 2.47 -26.33
N PRO A 523 11.41 3.05 -27.55
CA PRO A 523 10.70 2.50 -28.71
C PRO A 523 11.12 1.07 -29.09
N ASP A 524 12.32 0.64 -28.66
CA ASP A 524 12.93 -0.65 -28.96
C ASP A 524 12.89 -1.67 -27.81
N GLY A 525 12.22 -1.34 -26.69
CA GLY A 525 12.00 -2.24 -25.55
C GLY A 525 13.22 -2.53 -24.67
N THR A 526 14.36 -1.86 -24.89
CA THR A 526 15.60 -2.13 -24.13
C THR A 526 15.78 -1.26 -22.89
N GLN A 527 15.06 -0.15 -22.76
CA GLN A 527 15.21 0.80 -21.68
C GLN A 527 13.86 1.23 -21.12
N ILE A 528 13.84 1.53 -19.82
CA ILE A 528 12.74 2.21 -19.15
C ILE A 528 13.32 3.48 -18.54
N VAL A 529 12.65 4.62 -18.72
CA VAL A 529 12.94 5.84 -17.98
C VAL A 529 11.86 6.08 -16.93
N TYR A 530 12.28 6.46 -15.74
CA TYR A 530 11.42 6.92 -14.66
C TYR A 530 12.14 8.06 -13.93
N TRP A 531 11.50 8.67 -12.94
CA TRP A 531 12.11 9.74 -12.16
C TRP A 531 11.70 9.68 -10.71
N GLU A 532 12.51 10.30 -9.86
CA GLU A 532 12.36 10.26 -8.43
C GLU A 532 12.44 11.65 -7.81
N ALA A 533 11.76 11.81 -6.67
CA ALA A 533 11.85 12.98 -5.81
C ALA A 533 12.21 12.57 -4.38
N GLN A 534 13.14 13.31 -3.76
CA GLN A 534 13.55 13.08 -2.38
C GLN A 534 12.44 13.50 -1.40
N THR A 535 12.34 12.84 -0.25
CA THR A 535 11.54 13.30 0.90
C THR A 535 12.00 14.68 1.34
N VAL A 536 11.04 15.60 1.53
CA VAL A 536 11.28 16.99 1.96
C VAL A 536 10.29 17.42 3.04
N THR A 537 10.68 18.38 3.88
CA THR A 537 9.79 19.02 4.86
C THR A 537 8.49 19.50 4.19
N PRO A 538 7.29 19.24 4.78
CA PRO A 538 7.04 18.64 6.10
C PRO A 538 6.87 17.11 6.13
N ALA A 539 7.22 16.37 5.05
CA ALA A 539 7.23 14.90 5.10
C ALA A 539 8.37 14.32 5.98
N CYS A 540 9.39 15.12 6.26
CA CYS A 540 10.44 14.86 7.23
C CYS A 540 10.74 16.16 8.00
N GLY A 541 11.33 16.04 9.19
CA GLY A 541 11.81 17.15 10.01
C GLY A 541 10.74 18.08 10.56
N GLY A 542 11.17 19.06 11.35
CA GLY A 542 10.26 19.96 12.07
C GLY A 542 9.43 19.19 13.09
N ALA A 543 8.11 19.23 12.96
CA ALA A 543 7.19 18.45 13.80
C ALA A 543 7.13 16.95 13.43
N ASN A 544 7.67 16.56 12.28
CA ASN A 544 7.77 15.14 11.91
C ASN A 544 9.06 14.55 12.52
N PRO A 545 8.98 13.47 13.31
CA PRO A 545 10.14 12.91 14.00
C PRO A 545 11.11 12.12 13.10
N LEU A 546 10.83 11.99 11.79
CA LEU A 546 11.75 11.43 10.81
C LEU A 546 12.79 12.49 10.37
N PRO A 547 14.09 12.18 10.32
CA PRO A 547 15.12 13.12 9.87
C PRO A 547 14.96 13.47 8.38
N CYS A 548 15.29 14.71 8.01
CA CYS A 548 15.49 15.06 6.59
C CYS A 548 16.96 14.90 6.22
N TYR A 549 17.27 13.97 5.32
CA TYR A 549 18.62 13.80 4.82
C TYR A 549 18.96 14.84 3.74
N PRO A 550 20.22 15.32 3.66
CA PRO A 550 20.67 16.15 2.55
C PRO A 550 20.71 15.33 1.25
N SER A 551 20.45 15.96 0.10
CA SER A 551 20.64 15.30 -1.20
C SER A 551 22.14 15.16 -1.52
N LYS A 552 22.52 14.02 -2.10
CA LYS A 552 23.85 13.78 -2.67
C LYS A 552 23.93 14.03 -4.18
N GLU A 553 22.82 14.38 -4.82
CA GLU A 553 22.80 14.71 -6.24
C GLU A 553 23.53 16.05 -6.52
N PRO A 554 24.10 16.24 -7.73
CA PRO A 554 24.82 17.46 -8.09
C PRO A 554 24.05 18.75 -7.81
N GLY A 555 24.70 19.70 -7.13
CA GLY A 555 24.09 20.96 -6.71
C GLY A 555 23.02 20.83 -5.61
N GLY A 556 22.90 19.67 -4.97
CA GLY A 556 21.91 19.41 -3.93
C GLY A 556 20.46 19.27 -4.44
N ARG A 557 20.26 19.03 -5.75
CA ARG A 557 18.93 18.83 -6.34
C ARG A 557 18.18 17.71 -5.65
N ARG A 558 16.86 17.86 -5.48
CA ARG A 558 16.00 16.86 -4.81
C ARG A 558 15.14 16.06 -5.78
N THR A 559 15.53 16.04 -7.05
CA THR A 559 14.93 15.23 -8.11
C THR A 559 16.03 14.62 -8.98
N ARG A 560 15.77 13.43 -9.52
CA ARG A 560 16.65 12.73 -10.48
C ARG A 560 15.83 11.97 -11.50
N VAL A 561 16.35 11.85 -12.72
CA VAL A 561 15.75 11.03 -13.79
C VAL A 561 16.64 9.81 -13.99
N ILE A 562 16.07 8.61 -13.92
CA ILE A 562 16.81 7.35 -13.95
C ILE A 562 16.45 6.59 -15.21
N LEU A 563 17.48 6.14 -15.91
CA LEU A 563 17.40 5.24 -17.05
C LEU A 563 17.77 3.83 -16.57
N ALA A 564 16.81 2.90 -16.66
CA ALA A 564 16.99 1.48 -16.43
C ALA A 564 17.22 0.77 -17.76
N ASN A 565 18.43 0.24 -17.97
CA ASN A 565 18.81 -0.50 -19.17
C ASN A 565 18.69 -2.01 -18.92
N LEU A 566 17.78 -2.65 -19.64
CA LEU A 566 17.39 -4.05 -19.53
C LEU A 566 18.40 -4.90 -20.30
N SER A 567 19.54 -5.15 -19.67
CA SER A 567 20.81 -5.49 -20.34
C SER A 567 20.82 -6.86 -21.01
N SER A 568 19.81 -7.70 -20.77
CA SER A 568 19.63 -9.01 -21.42
C SER A 568 18.70 -8.98 -22.64
N ARG A 569 17.93 -7.89 -22.82
CA ARG A 569 16.92 -7.78 -23.89
C ARG A 569 17.56 -7.47 -25.24
N LYS A 570 16.94 -7.99 -26.30
CA LYS A 570 17.31 -7.65 -27.69
C LYS A 570 16.44 -6.50 -28.16
N SER A 571 17.09 -5.44 -28.63
CA SER A 571 16.46 -4.32 -29.34
C SER A 571 15.62 -4.82 -30.52
N TYR A 572 14.39 -4.35 -30.62
CA TYR A 572 13.49 -4.64 -31.73
C TYR A 572 13.13 -3.36 -32.51
N ASN A 573 12.68 -3.54 -33.75
CA ASN A 573 12.12 -2.45 -34.56
C ASN A 573 10.71 -2.86 -35.00
N LEU A 574 9.70 -2.20 -34.42
CA LEU A 574 8.30 -2.49 -34.71
C LEU A 574 7.77 -1.58 -35.82
N PRO A 575 6.85 -2.07 -36.68
CA PRO A 575 6.18 -1.21 -37.64
C PRO A 575 5.38 -0.12 -36.92
N SER A 576 5.32 1.07 -37.51
CA SER A 576 4.51 2.19 -37.03
C SER A 576 3.06 1.74 -36.82
N VAL A 577 2.45 2.16 -35.70
CA VAL A 577 1.04 1.88 -35.43
C VAL A 577 0.19 2.64 -36.45
N LYS A 578 -0.70 1.93 -37.13
CA LYS A 578 -1.64 2.53 -38.08
C LYS A 578 -2.72 3.29 -37.30
N PRO A 579 -3.29 4.37 -37.86
CA PRO A 579 -4.43 5.03 -37.26
C PRO A 579 -5.55 4.05 -36.92
N VAL A 580 -6.02 4.08 -35.67
CA VAL A 580 -7.20 3.32 -35.24
C VAL A 580 -8.47 4.00 -35.75
N LEU A 581 -9.62 3.36 -35.57
CA LEU A 581 -10.90 3.98 -35.92
C LEU A 581 -11.18 5.17 -34.99
N ASP A 582 -11.78 6.22 -35.54
CA ASP A 582 -12.22 7.42 -34.82
C ASP A 582 -13.29 7.14 -33.74
N GLU A 583 -13.85 5.93 -33.71
CA GLU A 583 -15.03 5.54 -32.94
C GLU A 583 -14.71 4.32 -32.05
N VAL A 584 -15.24 4.34 -30.83
CA VAL A 584 -15.12 3.27 -29.81
C VAL A 584 -16.54 2.68 -29.64
N PRO A 585 -16.86 1.50 -30.19
CA PRO A 585 -18.26 1.07 -30.39
C PRO A 585 -19.11 0.88 -29.11
N TRP A 586 -18.46 0.61 -27.98
CA TRP A 586 -19.08 0.47 -26.66
C TRP A 586 -19.09 1.77 -25.84
N GLY A 587 -18.39 2.81 -26.31
CA GLY A 587 -18.39 4.14 -25.70
C GLY A 587 -19.57 4.98 -26.18
N VAL A 588 -19.95 6.00 -25.42
CA VAL A 588 -21.01 6.93 -25.81
C VAL A 588 -20.40 8.10 -26.60
N PRO A 589 -20.78 8.34 -27.89
CA PRO A 589 -20.33 9.50 -28.63
C PRO A 589 -20.72 10.80 -27.91
N TYR A 590 -19.79 11.75 -27.83
CA TYR A 590 -19.99 13.04 -27.17
C TYR A 590 -20.26 14.14 -28.20
N ALA A 591 -21.39 14.82 -28.07
CA ALA A 591 -21.68 16.09 -28.72
C ALA A 591 -21.40 17.28 -27.77
N PRO A 592 -20.88 18.42 -28.28
CA PRO A 592 -20.71 19.61 -27.45
C PRO A 592 -22.03 20.09 -26.84
N GLY A 593 -22.03 20.27 -25.52
CA GLY A 593 -23.22 20.60 -24.74
C GLY A 593 -23.90 19.39 -24.08
N ASP A 594 -23.49 18.16 -24.40
CA ASP A 594 -24.00 16.98 -23.71
C ASP A 594 -23.71 17.06 -22.21
N ALA A 595 -24.73 16.72 -21.41
CA ALA A 595 -24.59 16.57 -19.98
C ALA A 595 -23.67 15.40 -19.65
N THR A 596 -22.82 15.57 -18.63
CA THR A 596 -21.95 14.50 -18.14
C THR A 596 -22.79 13.28 -17.74
N PRO A 597 -22.42 12.06 -18.16
CA PRO A 597 -23.15 10.85 -17.77
C PRO A 597 -23.21 10.68 -16.24
N ASN A 598 -24.35 10.18 -15.76
CA ASN A 598 -24.45 9.70 -14.38
C ASN A 598 -24.02 8.23 -14.31
N ARG A 599 -23.20 7.88 -13.32
CA ARG A 599 -22.93 6.47 -13.01
C ARG A 599 -24.11 5.91 -12.20
N PRO A 600 -24.81 4.85 -12.66
CA PRO A 600 -25.87 4.22 -11.89
C PRO A 600 -25.38 3.80 -10.49
N GLN A 601 -26.25 3.89 -9.49
CA GLN A 601 -26.02 3.36 -8.15
C GLN A 601 -27.23 2.52 -7.75
N PRO A 602 -27.04 1.42 -6.99
CA PRO A 602 -28.14 0.70 -6.36
C PRO A 602 -29.05 1.64 -5.55
N SER A 603 -30.35 1.39 -5.60
CA SER A 603 -31.30 2.09 -4.72
C SER A 603 -31.11 1.65 -3.26
N PRO A 604 -31.42 2.50 -2.27
CA PRO A 604 -31.48 2.08 -0.88
C PRO A 604 -32.46 0.91 -0.68
N GLY A 605 -32.10 -0.05 0.15
CA GLY A 605 -32.86 -1.28 0.35
C GLY A 605 -32.02 -2.40 0.99
N ASN A 606 -32.69 -3.52 1.28
CA ASN A 606 -32.08 -4.71 1.86
C ASN A 606 -31.94 -5.79 0.78
N TYR A 607 -30.71 -6.22 0.52
CA TYR A 607 -30.37 -7.15 -0.56
C TYR A 607 -29.58 -8.35 -0.03
N THR A 608 -29.47 -9.39 -0.86
CA THR A 608 -28.64 -10.57 -0.58
C THR A 608 -27.51 -10.65 -1.60
N LEU A 609 -26.27 -10.70 -1.14
CA LEU A 609 -25.11 -11.00 -1.99
C LEU A 609 -24.71 -12.46 -1.81
N ARG A 610 -24.71 -13.25 -2.89
CA ARG A 610 -24.25 -14.65 -2.85
C ARG A 610 -22.73 -14.72 -2.98
N GLY A 611 -22.09 -15.60 -2.21
CA GLY A 611 -20.69 -15.92 -2.39
C GLY A 611 -20.44 -16.64 -3.72
N VAL A 612 -19.25 -16.47 -4.30
CA VAL A 612 -18.88 -17.07 -5.60
C VAL A 612 -18.81 -18.61 -5.53
N SER A 613 -18.61 -19.18 -4.35
CA SER A 613 -18.53 -20.63 -4.09
C SER A 613 -19.73 -21.13 -3.28
N HIS A 614 -19.95 -20.54 -2.10
CA HIS A 614 -21.06 -20.87 -1.20
C HIS A 614 -21.36 -19.67 -0.27
N GLY A 615 -22.45 -19.77 0.49
CA GLY A 615 -22.86 -18.76 1.47
C GLY A 615 -23.46 -17.49 0.86
N TYR A 616 -23.90 -16.59 1.72
CA TYR A 616 -24.43 -15.29 1.35
C TYR A 616 -24.23 -14.28 2.49
N ALA A 617 -24.31 -12.99 2.14
CA ALA A 617 -24.37 -11.90 3.08
C ALA A 617 -25.65 -11.09 2.83
N ASP A 618 -26.30 -10.67 3.90
CA ASP A 618 -27.31 -9.62 3.84
C ASP A 618 -26.60 -8.27 3.73
N VAL A 619 -27.08 -7.43 2.82
CA VAL A 619 -26.52 -6.12 2.50
C VAL A 619 -27.62 -5.06 2.60
N GLU A 620 -27.57 -4.24 3.63
CA GLU A 620 -28.42 -3.07 3.81
C GLU A 620 -27.74 -1.85 3.18
N ILE A 621 -28.35 -1.25 2.17
CA ILE A 621 -27.90 -0.01 1.52
C ILE A 621 -28.79 1.12 2.02
N ILE A 622 -28.23 2.08 2.76
CA ILE A 622 -28.96 3.21 3.34
C ILE A 622 -28.68 4.47 2.52
N GLY A 623 -29.75 5.19 2.14
CA GLY A 623 -29.67 6.46 1.44
C GLY A 623 -29.25 7.61 2.35
N GLY A 624 -28.32 8.44 1.88
CA GLY A 624 -27.98 9.73 2.46
C GLY A 624 -28.88 10.86 1.95
N THR A 625 -28.78 12.02 2.58
CA THR A 625 -29.68 13.19 2.39
C THR A 625 -29.75 13.74 0.96
N ASN A 626 -28.75 13.44 0.12
CA ASN A 626 -28.58 14.04 -1.20
C ASN A 626 -28.85 13.03 -2.35
N GLY A 627 -29.51 11.90 -2.05
CA GLY A 627 -29.73 10.82 -3.02
C GLY A 627 -28.49 9.96 -3.31
N SER A 628 -27.38 10.19 -2.60
CA SER A 628 -26.22 9.30 -2.55
C SER A 628 -26.46 8.13 -1.61
N ILE A 629 -25.78 6.99 -1.81
CA ILE A 629 -25.62 6.00 -0.73
C ILE A 629 -24.82 6.65 0.42
N GLY A 630 -25.31 6.50 1.66
CA GLY A 630 -24.74 7.08 2.89
C GLY A 630 -24.12 6.05 3.83
N GLU A 631 -24.71 4.86 3.96
CA GLU A 631 -24.20 3.75 4.78
C GLU A 631 -24.48 2.41 4.09
N ILE A 632 -23.58 1.43 4.29
CA ILE A 632 -23.73 0.05 3.85
C ILE A 632 -23.44 -0.86 5.04
N GLY A 633 -24.43 -1.64 5.45
CA GLY A 633 -24.28 -2.73 6.41
C GLY A 633 -24.13 -4.06 5.68
N CYS A 634 -23.10 -4.84 5.99
CA CYS A 634 -22.92 -6.19 5.46
C CYS A 634 -22.88 -7.19 6.62
N ALA A 635 -23.78 -8.17 6.64
CA ALA A 635 -23.85 -9.22 7.64
C ALA A 635 -23.72 -10.61 6.97
N PRO A 636 -22.62 -11.35 7.16
CA PRO A 636 -22.53 -12.72 6.68
C PRO A 636 -23.47 -13.62 7.49
N LEU A 637 -24.41 -14.29 6.83
CA LEU A 637 -25.23 -15.32 7.46
C LEU A 637 -24.53 -16.67 7.30
N PHE A 638 -23.78 -17.03 8.35
CA PHE A 638 -23.33 -18.41 8.53
C PHE A 638 -24.54 -19.34 8.58
N ASP A 639 -24.54 -20.39 7.77
CA ASP A 639 -25.66 -21.32 7.63
C ASP A 639 -25.88 -22.08 8.95
N SER A 640 -26.82 -21.59 9.76
CA SER A 640 -27.00 -21.97 11.16
C SER A 640 -27.80 -23.26 11.34
N ASN A 641 -27.47 -24.28 10.53
CA ASN A 641 -27.95 -25.65 10.68
C ASN A 641 -27.37 -26.39 11.92
N THR A 642 -26.57 -25.70 12.74
CA THR A 642 -26.22 -26.07 14.11
C THR A 642 -26.89 -25.18 15.17
N THR A 643 -28.14 -24.76 14.94
CA THR A 643 -29.01 -24.20 15.99
C THR A 643 -29.47 -25.27 16.99
N ASN A 644 -28.52 -25.87 17.70
CA ASN A 644 -28.82 -26.40 19.02
C ASN A 644 -29.03 -25.20 19.96
N ARG A 645 -30.28 -24.68 19.99
CA ARG A 645 -30.73 -23.64 20.91
C ARG A 645 -30.69 -24.18 22.35
N SER A 646 -29.50 -24.20 22.95
CA SER A 646 -29.39 -24.19 24.41
C SER A 646 -29.96 -22.86 24.90
N ARG A 647 -31.20 -22.89 25.41
CA ARG A 647 -31.68 -21.83 26.30
C ARG A 647 -30.75 -21.80 27.52
N VAL A 648 -29.90 -20.80 27.60
CA VAL A 648 -29.32 -20.38 28.89
C VAL A 648 -29.99 -19.06 29.22
N SER A 649 -30.81 -19.08 30.28
CA SER A 649 -31.49 -17.89 30.77
C SER A 649 -30.53 -16.98 31.56
N SER A 650 -31.07 -15.90 32.12
CA SER A 650 -30.39 -14.83 32.86
C SER A 650 -29.71 -15.23 34.20
N ALA A 651 -29.00 -16.36 34.23
CA ALA A 651 -28.30 -16.94 35.38
C ALA A 651 -26.78 -17.07 35.13
N ALA A 652 -26.23 -16.33 34.17
CA ALA A 652 -24.87 -16.51 33.66
C ALA A 652 -23.75 -15.84 34.49
N ILE A 653 -24.09 -14.99 35.47
CA ILE A 653 -23.10 -14.43 36.40
C ILE A 653 -23.10 -15.35 37.63
N PRO A 654 -21.94 -15.88 38.07
CA PRO A 654 -21.82 -16.62 39.33
C PRO A 654 -22.36 -15.84 40.53
N ASP A 655 -22.57 -16.51 41.66
CA ASP A 655 -22.80 -15.78 42.91
C ASP A 655 -21.60 -14.88 43.26
N ARG A 656 -21.80 -14.04 44.28
CA ARG A 656 -20.82 -13.03 44.67
C ARG A 656 -19.50 -13.65 45.15
N GLU A 657 -19.56 -14.74 45.91
CA GLU A 657 -18.37 -15.38 46.48
C GLU A 657 -17.52 -15.99 45.37
N LEU A 658 -18.16 -16.73 44.45
CA LEU A 658 -17.49 -17.30 43.29
C LEU A 658 -17.00 -16.21 42.30
N SER A 659 -17.74 -15.10 42.14
CA SER A 659 -17.29 -13.97 41.32
C SER A 659 -16.05 -13.28 41.91
N GLU A 660 -15.97 -13.14 43.23
CA GLU A 660 -14.80 -12.58 43.91
C GLU A 660 -13.59 -13.55 43.84
N GLU A 661 -13.81 -14.86 44.01
CA GLU A 661 -12.79 -15.92 43.79
C GLU A 661 -12.22 -15.86 42.37
N LEU A 662 -13.08 -15.83 41.36
CA LEU A 662 -12.69 -15.85 39.95
C LEU A 662 -11.93 -14.58 39.53
N VAL A 663 -12.22 -13.43 40.15
CA VAL A 663 -11.47 -12.19 39.93
C VAL A 663 -10.10 -12.22 40.64
N ASP A 664 -9.99 -12.86 41.81
CA ASP A 664 -8.65 -13.11 42.39
C ASP A 664 -7.85 -14.12 41.55
N LEU A 665 -8.45 -15.20 41.05
CA LEU A 665 -7.80 -16.15 40.15
C LEU A 665 -7.33 -15.49 38.84
N TYR A 666 -8.06 -14.49 38.32
CA TYR A 666 -7.56 -13.65 37.22
C TYR A 666 -6.26 -12.93 37.63
N PHE A 667 -6.21 -12.31 38.81
CA PHE A 667 -4.99 -11.63 39.29
C PHE A 667 -3.83 -12.56 39.62
N VAL A 668 -4.10 -13.83 39.94
CA VAL A 668 -3.06 -14.84 40.22
C VAL A 668 -2.51 -15.48 38.93
N HIS A 669 -3.38 -15.79 37.95
CA HIS A 669 -3.00 -16.65 36.81
C HIS A 669 -3.03 -15.97 35.43
N VAL A 670 -3.77 -14.88 35.26
CA VAL A 670 -4.02 -14.26 33.94
C VAL A 670 -3.40 -12.85 33.84
N ASN A 671 -3.41 -12.10 34.93
CA ASN A 671 -2.86 -10.75 34.99
C ASN A 671 -1.34 -10.69 34.76
N ALA A 672 -0.61 -11.80 34.84
CA ALA A 672 0.80 -11.86 34.45
C ALA A 672 0.97 -11.62 32.93
N SER A 673 0.06 -12.12 32.11
CA SER A 673 0.05 -11.90 30.65
C SER A 673 -0.57 -10.56 30.25
N LEU A 674 -1.46 -10.00 31.08
CA LEU A 674 -2.20 -8.75 30.84
C LEU A 674 -2.08 -7.74 32.01
N PRO A 675 -0.86 -7.37 32.47
CA PRO A 675 -0.66 -6.64 33.74
C PRO A 675 -1.12 -5.18 33.70
N SER A 676 -1.42 -4.67 32.50
CA SER A 676 -1.73 -3.28 32.20
C SER A 676 -3.23 -2.97 32.16
N LEU A 677 -4.11 -3.97 32.09
CA LEU A 677 -5.55 -3.74 31.86
C LEU A 677 -6.31 -3.18 33.08
N PHE A 678 -5.93 -3.54 34.30
CA PHE A 678 -6.74 -3.26 35.50
C PHE A 678 -5.92 -2.81 36.72
N HIS A 679 -6.50 -1.87 37.48
CA HIS A 679 -6.03 -1.57 38.83
C HIS A 679 -6.75 -2.47 39.83
N ARG A 680 -6.03 -3.42 40.44
CA ARG A 680 -6.59 -4.49 41.29
C ARG A 680 -7.56 -3.99 42.38
N PRO A 681 -7.23 -2.99 43.23
CA PRO A 681 -8.17 -2.48 44.24
C PRO A 681 -9.48 -1.94 43.65
N THR A 682 -9.40 -1.18 42.55
CA THR A 682 -10.58 -0.58 41.90
C THR A 682 -11.46 -1.64 41.24
N LEU A 683 -10.86 -2.65 40.59
CA LEU A 683 -11.61 -3.74 40.00
C LEU A 683 -12.33 -4.56 41.07
N LYS A 684 -11.63 -4.97 42.14
CA LYS A 684 -12.24 -5.73 43.24
C LYS A 684 -13.37 -4.96 43.93
N SER A 685 -13.19 -3.67 44.22
CA SER A 685 -14.27 -2.80 44.74
C SER A 685 -15.44 -2.71 43.75
N SER A 686 -15.21 -2.60 42.44
CA SER A 686 -16.29 -2.55 41.46
C SER A 686 -17.11 -3.85 41.37
N VAL A 687 -16.48 -5.00 41.65
CA VAL A 687 -17.15 -6.31 41.72
C VAL A 687 -17.94 -6.43 43.02
N GLN A 688 -17.33 -6.08 44.16
CA GLN A 688 -17.95 -6.08 45.49
C GLN A 688 -19.17 -5.15 45.59
N ASP A 689 -19.15 -4.01 44.90
CA ASP A 689 -20.24 -3.04 44.88
C ASP A 689 -21.25 -3.30 43.75
N GLY A 690 -21.05 -4.33 42.92
CA GLY A 690 -21.92 -4.63 41.77
C GLY A 690 -21.90 -3.57 40.65
N ARG A 691 -20.85 -2.74 40.59
CA ARG A 691 -20.69 -1.61 39.65
C ARG A 691 -19.97 -1.98 38.34
N ILE A 692 -19.37 -3.18 38.25
CA ILE A 692 -18.67 -3.66 37.06
C ILE A 692 -19.64 -3.96 35.89
N SER A 693 -19.21 -3.70 34.64
CA SER A 693 -19.96 -4.13 33.46
C SER A 693 -20.07 -5.65 33.40
N LYS A 694 -21.26 -6.16 33.07
CA LYS A 694 -21.54 -7.60 32.98
C LYS A 694 -20.69 -8.28 31.90
N ALA A 695 -20.54 -7.65 30.73
CA ALA A 695 -19.71 -8.17 29.65
C ALA A 695 -18.24 -8.27 30.08
N LEU A 696 -17.72 -7.25 30.77
CA LEU A 696 -16.36 -7.23 31.28
C LEU A 696 -16.12 -8.31 32.35
N LEU A 697 -17.03 -8.46 33.32
CA LEU A 697 -16.94 -9.48 34.37
C LEU A 697 -16.96 -10.89 33.77
N LEU A 698 -17.84 -11.15 32.81
CA LEU A 698 -17.93 -12.45 32.15
C LEU A 698 -16.69 -12.76 31.29
N ALA A 699 -16.09 -11.75 30.64
CA ALA A 699 -14.83 -11.91 29.93
C ALA A 699 -13.67 -12.25 30.89
N ILE A 700 -13.59 -11.61 32.06
CA ILE A 700 -12.62 -11.96 33.11
C ILE A 700 -12.80 -13.42 33.56
N ILE A 701 -14.04 -13.81 33.87
CA ILE A 701 -14.39 -15.18 34.30
C ILE A 701 -14.05 -16.21 33.22
N SER A 702 -14.24 -15.90 31.94
CA SER A 702 -13.94 -16.82 30.83
C SER A 702 -12.47 -17.27 30.80
N LEU A 703 -11.56 -16.41 31.27
CA LEU A 703 -10.14 -16.73 31.37
C LEU A 703 -9.81 -17.45 32.69
N SER A 704 -10.42 -17.05 33.81
CA SER A 704 -10.04 -17.55 35.14
C SER A 704 -10.79 -18.81 35.62
N ALA A 705 -11.96 -19.13 35.07
CA ALA A 705 -12.77 -20.28 35.50
C ALA A 705 -12.06 -21.63 35.39
N ARG A 706 -11.08 -21.75 34.49
CA ARG A 706 -10.22 -22.94 34.35
C ARG A 706 -9.35 -23.24 35.58
N PHE A 707 -9.11 -22.26 36.45
CA PHE A 707 -8.28 -22.40 37.65
C PHE A 707 -9.08 -22.60 38.94
N SER A 708 -10.40 -22.39 38.92
CA SER A 708 -11.25 -22.56 40.11
C SER A 708 -11.41 -24.04 40.48
N SER A 709 -11.43 -24.32 41.79
CA SER A 709 -11.77 -25.64 42.33
C SER A 709 -13.18 -25.67 42.95
N HIS A 710 -13.99 -24.66 42.66
CA HIS A 710 -15.34 -24.53 43.22
C HIS A 710 -16.25 -25.72 42.82
N PRO A 711 -17.08 -26.28 43.73
CA PRO A 711 -17.91 -27.45 43.44
C PRO A 711 -18.85 -27.29 42.24
N GLY A 712 -19.28 -26.06 41.93
CA GLY A 712 -20.08 -25.74 40.74
C GLY A 712 -19.39 -26.01 39.39
N PHE A 713 -18.08 -26.29 39.38
CA PHE A 713 -17.32 -26.68 38.20
C PHE A 713 -16.84 -28.13 38.22
N ALA A 714 -17.25 -28.94 39.21
CA ALA A 714 -16.75 -30.31 39.39
C ALA A 714 -16.99 -31.22 38.16
N ASP A 715 -18.14 -31.06 37.51
CA ASP A 715 -18.55 -31.85 36.34
C ASP A 715 -18.10 -31.25 34.99
N ILE A 716 -17.33 -30.16 34.99
CA ILE A 716 -16.87 -29.47 33.78
C ILE A 716 -15.34 -29.55 33.71
N GLU A 717 -14.82 -30.02 32.59
CA GLU A 717 -13.38 -30.08 32.29
C GLU A 717 -12.75 -28.67 32.38
N PRO A 718 -11.57 -28.50 33.02
CA PRO A 718 -10.97 -27.18 33.28
C PRO A 718 -10.95 -26.23 32.08
N CYS A 719 -10.57 -26.72 30.89
CA CYS A 719 -10.53 -25.90 29.67
C CYS A 719 -11.92 -25.47 29.16
N GLU A 720 -12.99 -26.21 29.46
CA GLU A 720 -14.33 -25.90 28.95
C GLU A 720 -15.11 -24.93 29.85
N ARG A 721 -14.69 -24.76 31.10
CA ARG A 721 -15.34 -23.89 32.11
C ARG A 721 -15.48 -22.44 31.66
N GLY A 722 -14.56 -21.94 30.84
CA GLY A 722 -14.57 -20.55 30.36
C GLY A 722 -15.57 -20.27 29.23
N ARG A 723 -15.85 -21.27 28.39
CA ARG A 723 -16.59 -21.11 27.12
C ARG A 723 -17.99 -20.50 27.25
N PRO A 724 -18.84 -20.87 28.24
CA PRO A 724 -20.16 -20.27 28.40
C PRO A 724 -20.08 -18.77 28.71
N TYR A 725 -19.08 -18.36 29.49
CA TYR A 725 -18.88 -16.98 29.91
C TYR A 725 -18.31 -16.11 28.78
N ALA A 726 -17.39 -16.64 27.96
CA ALA A 726 -16.91 -15.95 26.76
C ALA A 726 -18.07 -15.66 25.79
N LYS A 727 -18.91 -16.67 25.52
CA LYS A 727 -20.06 -16.55 24.62
C LYS A 727 -21.12 -15.55 25.12
N GLU A 728 -21.38 -15.50 26.43
CA GLU A 728 -22.31 -14.52 27.00
C GLU A 728 -21.69 -13.11 27.09
N ALA A 729 -20.37 -13.00 27.31
CA ALA A 729 -19.64 -11.72 27.25
C ALA A 729 -19.69 -11.12 25.84
N GLU A 730 -19.45 -11.93 24.80
CA GLU A 730 -19.65 -11.57 23.39
C GLU A 730 -21.09 -11.12 23.12
N ARG A 731 -22.09 -11.88 23.58
CA ARG A 731 -23.52 -11.54 23.41
C ARG A 731 -23.92 -10.22 24.10
N LEU A 732 -23.19 -9.79 25.13
CA LEU A 732 -23.43 -8.56 25.88
C LEU A 732 -22.53 -7.38 25.45
N LEU A 733 -21.56 -7.61 24.56
CA LEU A 733 -20.64 -6.58 24.09
C LEU A 733 -21.32 -5.64 23.10
N ASN A 734 -21.48 -4.37 23.49
CA ASN A 734 -22.02 -3.33 22.62
C ASN A 734 -20.91 -2.52 21.93
N LEU A 735 -20.57 -2.88 20.70
CA LEU A 735 -19.54 -2.17 19.92
C LEU A 735 -19.90 -0.73 19.50
N ARG A 736 -21.17 -0.31 19.66
CA ARG A 736 -21.57 1.09 19.45
C ARG A 736 -21.15 1.98 20.64
N GLU A 737 -20.95 1.40 21.82
CA GLU A 737 -20.45 2.09 23.00
C GLU A 737 -18.92 2.14 22.98
N LYS A 738 -18.38 3.34 22.80
CA LYS A 738 -16.94 3.58 22.72
C LYS A 738 -16.44 3.95 24.13
N SER A 739 -15.97 2.96 24.89
CA SER A 739 -15.46 3.17 26.24
C SER A 739 -14.22 2.31 26.54
N LEU A 740 -13.50 2.67 27.60
CA LEU A 740 -12.39 1.87 28.14
C LEU A 740 -12.84 0.43 28.47
N THR A 741 -14.06 0.28 28.99
CA THR A 741 -14.68 -1.02 29.29
C THR A 741 -14.89 -1.86 28.03
N THR A 742 -15.33 -1.27 26.92
CA THR A 742 -15.47 -1.99 25.64
C THR A 742 -14.10 -2.44 25.13
N ILE A 743 -13.06 -1.62 25.24
CA ILE A 743 -11.66 -1.97 24.87
C ILE A 743 -11.15 -3.14 25.73
N GLN A 744 -11.27 -3.05 27.06
CA GLN A 744 -10.88 -4.11 27.99
C GLN A 744 -11.62 -5.42 27.72
N THR A 745 -12.93 -5.35 27.45
CA THR A 745 -13.75 -6.54 27.15
C THR A 745 -13.31 -7.20 25.83
N CYS A 746 -13.04 -6.41 24.79
CA CYS A 746 -12.51 -6.93 23.53
C CYS A 746 -11.14 -7.59 23.70
N ILE A 747 -10.22 -7.01 24.47
CA ILE A 747 -8.89 -7.61 24.70
C ILE A 747 -9.03 -8.96 25.42
N LEU A 748 -9.88 -9.05 26.45
CA LEU A 748 -10.10 -10.30 27.18
C LEU A 748 -10.80 -11.37 26.32
N LEU A 749 -11.75 -10.97 25.46
CA LEU A 749 -12.37 -11.89 24.50
C LEU A 749 -11.36 -12.40 23.46
N GLY A 750 -10.52 -11.52 22.91
CA GLY A 750 -9.44 -11.92 22.01
C GLY A 750 -8.54 -12.98 22.63
N THR A 751 -8.09 -12.76 23.86
CA THR A 751 -7.29 -13.75 24.63
C THR A 751 -8.08 -15.04 24.90
N ALA A 752 -9.40 -14.98 25.11
CA ALA A 752 -10.21 -16.17 25.31
C ALA A 752 -10.27 -17.02 24.03
N PHE A 753 -10.52 -16.41 22.87
CA PHE A 753 -10.55 -17.11 21.58
C PHE A 753 -9.18 -17.64 21.14
N GLN A 754 -8.09 -16.90 21.44
CA GLN A 754 -6.71 -17.37 21.27
C GLN A 754 -6.47 -18.70 22.00
N ILE A 755 -6.90 -18.83 23.26
CA ILE A 755 -6.73 -20.05 24.07
C ILE A 755 -7.64 -21.20 23.60
N GLU A 756 -8.77 -20.89 22.95
CA GLU A 756 -9.64 -21.88 22.32
C GLU A 756 -9.17 -22.31 20.91
N GLY A 757 -8.11 -21.68 20.38
CA GLY A 757 -7.55 -22.01 19.07
C GLY A 757 -8.25 -21.34 17.87
N ASP A 758 -8.90 -20.19 18.08
CA ASP A 758 -9.55 -19.39 17.03
C ASP A 758 -8.80 -18.05 16.81
N PRO A 759 -7.70 -18.04 16.03
CA PRO A 759 -6.87 -16.86 15.80
C PRO A 759 -7.54 -15.81 14.89
N ASP A 760 -8.53 -16.21 14.09
CA ASP A 760 -9.27 -15.29 13.23
C ASP A 760 -10.19 -14.39 14.09
N THR A 761 -10.95 -14.99 15.01
CA THR A 761 -11.81 -14.27 15.95
C THR A 761 -10.99 -13.45 16.97
N GLU A 762 -9.86 -13.98 17.44
CA GLU A 762 -8.86 -13.24 18.24
C GLU A 762 -8.48 -11.90 17.59
N SER A 763 -8.01 -11.98 16.33
CA SER A 763 -7.51 -10.84 15.56
C SER A 763 -8.59 -9.76 15.37
N VAL A 764 -9.83 -10.17 15.12
CA VAL A 764 -10.99 -9.26 15.01
C VAL A 764 -11.20 -8.47 16.31
N TYR A 765 -11.20 -9.13 17.47
CA TYR A 765 -11.40 -8.45 18.75
C TYR A 765 -10.26 -7.49 19.11
N TYR A 766 -9.00 -7.85 18.83
CA TYR A 766 -7.86 -6.95 19.02
C TYR A 766 -7.86 -5.75 18.05
N ALA A 767 -8.29 -5.96 16.80
CA ALA A 767 -8.47 -4.87 15.84
C ALA A 767 -9.56 -3.89 16.30
N ILE A 768 -10.71 -4.39 16.77
CA ILE A 768 -11.80 -3.58 17.33
C ILE A 768 -11.32 -2.76 18.53
N ALA A 769 -10.67 -3.41 19.51
CA ALA A 769 -10.11 -2.73 20.68
C ALA A 769 -9.16 -1.60 20.28
N SER A 770 -8.27 -1.87 19.32
CA SER A 770 -7.30 -0.90 18.79
C SER A 770 -7.98 0.29 18.10
N ARG A 771 -9.06 0.07 17.34
CA ARG A 771 -9.80 1.16 16.68
C ARG A 771 -10.57 2.01 17.68
N ILE A 772 -11.19 1.43 18.71
CA ILE A 772 -11.88 2.20 19.75
C ILE A 772 -10.87 3.01 20.58
N ALA A 773 -9.70 2.45 20.91
CA ALA A 773 -8.63 3.17 21.62
C ALA A 773 -8.12 4.40 20.86
N LEU A 774 -7.98 4.30 19.53
CA LEU A 774 -7.61 5.43 18.65
C LEU A 774 -8.75 6.46 18.53
N LEU A 775 -10.00 6.02 18.43
CA LEU A 775 -11.17 6.91 18.33
C LEU A 775 -11.42 7.73 19.60
N LEU A 776 -11.03 7.22 20.76
CA LEU A 776 -11.11 7.93 22.04
C LEU A 776 -9.88 8.79 22.35
N ASP A 777 -8.83 8.73 21.51
CA ASP A 777 -7.50 9.31 21.77
C ASP A 777 -7.04 9.08 23.22
N LEU A 778 -7.08 7.81 23.66
CA LEU A 778 -6.82 7.43 25.05
C LEU A 778 -5.52 8.01 25.69
N PRO A 779 -4.39 8.27 24.99
CA PRO A 779 -3.22 8.91 25.63
C PRO A 779 -3.52 10.32 26.17
N ASN A 780 -4.44 11.03 25.49
CA ASN A 780 -4.77 12.44 25.70
C ASN A 780 -6.20 12.64 26.23
N ALA A 781 -6.98 11.57 26.38
CA ALA A 781 -8.34 11.62 26.89
C ALA A 781 -8.41 12.27 28.28
N ASN A 782 -9.36 13.19 28.46
CA ASN A 782 -9.60 13.86 29.73
C ASN A 782 -9.96 12.83 30.81
N ALA A 783 -9.10 12.69 31.81
CA ALA A 783 -9.28 11.80 32.96
C ALA A 783 -9.66 12.59 34.21
N SER A 784 -10.61 12.06 34.99
CA SER A 784 -11.04 12.61 36.27
C SER A 784 -10.02 12.40 37.41
N SER A 785 -9.06 11.49 37.22
CA SER A 785 -8.02 11.17 38.19
C SER A 785 -6.72 10.71 37.52
N LEU A 786 -5.61 10.83 38.24
CA LEU A 786 -4.31 10.29 37.81
C LEU A 786 -4.37 8.77 37.59
N LEU A 787 -5.20 8.05 38.35
CA LEU A 787 -5.40 6.62 38.21
C LEU A 787 -6.09 6.26 36.88
N GLU A 788 -7.12 7.01 36.50
CA GLU A 788 -7.81 6.86 35.21
C GLU A 788 -6.88 7.23 34.04
N GLN A 789 -6.10 8.31 34.17
CA GLN A 789 -5.10 8.70 33.18
C GLN A 789 -4.06 7.57 32.95
N GLU A 790 -3.63 6.93 34.03
CA GLU A 790 -2.68 5.82 33.97
C GLU A 790 -3.31 4.55 33.38
N LEU A 791 -4.59 4.23 33.68
CA LEU A 791 -5.31 3.12 33.05
C LEU A 791 -5.52 3.33 31.54
N ASN A 792 -5.83 4.56 31.13
CA ASN A 792 -5.96 4.93 29.73
C ASN A 792 -4.65 4.74 28.96
N ARG A 793 -3.51 5.13 29.56
CA ARG A 793 -2.16 4.91 29.00
C ARG A 793 -1.80 3.42 28.94
N ARG A 794 -1.97 2.69 30.03
CA ARG A 794 -1.60 1.26 30.13
C ARG A 794 -2.39 0.36 29.19
N SER A 795 -3.67 0.67 28.96
CA SER A 795 -4.50 -0.07 27.99
C SER A 795 -4.00 0.05 26.56
N ILE A 796 -3.17 1.07 26.26
CA ILE A 796 -2.46 1.21 24.98
C ILE A 796 -1.12 0.48 25.03
N THR A 797 -0.45 0.37 26.17
CA THR A 797 0.78 -0.44 26.26
C THR A 797 0.48 -1.94 26.10
N ALA A 798 -0.70 -2.41 26.51
CA ALA A 798 -1.18 -3.78 26.23
C ALA A 798 -1.13 -4.14 24.73
N LYS A 799 -1.43 -3.17 23.85
CA LYS A 799 -1.34 -3.28 22.39
C LYS A 799 0.09 -3.62 21.93
N LEU A 800 1.11 -3.05 22.58
CA LEU A 800 2.51 -3.18 22.12
C LEU A 800 3.12 -4.55 22.44
N SER A 801 2.72 -5.19 23.53
CA SER A 801 3.13 -6.56 23.83
C SER A 801 2.41 -7.57 22.91
N LEU A 802 1.07 -7.50 22.82
CA LEU A 802 0.29 -8.49 22.05
C LEU A 802 0.50 -8.39 20.53
N VAL A 803 0.77 -7.20 19.98
CA VAL A 803 1.11 -7.05 18.55
C VAL A 803 2.54 -7.53 18.25
N ALA A 804 3.45 -7.53 19.25
CA ALA A 804 4.78 -8.11 19.06
C ALA A 804 4.72 -9.64 18.93
N ASP A 805 3.87 -10.32 19.70
CA ASP A 805 3.69 -11.77 19.65
C ASP A 805 3.13 -12.26 18.30
N LEU A 806 2.42 -11.42 17.55
CA LEU A 806 1.96 -11.71 16.17
C LEU A 806 3.04 -11.44 15.10
N GLN A 807 4.23 -10.94 15.46
CA GLN A 807 5.31 -10.57 14.53
C GLN A 807 6.66 -11.25 14.82
N THR A 808 6.78 -12.02 15.90
CA THR A 808 8.05 -12.62 16.37
C THR A 808 8.59 -13.78 15.54
N ASP A 809 7.84 -14.29 14.55
CA ASP A 809 8.36 -15.26 13.58
C ASP A 809 9.21 -14.64 12.45
N ASN A 810 9.38 -13.29 12.39
CA ASN A 810 10.39 -12.69 11.48
C ASN A 810 10.89 -11.23 11.74
N PHE A 811 10.47 -10.48 12.77
CA PHE A 811 10.85 -9.05 12.91
C PHE A 811 11.36 -8.60 14.29
N GLY A 812 12.47 -9.19 14.76
CA GLY A 812 13.17 -8.75 15.97
C GLY A 812 14.34 -7.79 15.73
N GLU A 813 14.10 -6.49 15.48
CA GLU A 813 15.13 -5.44 15.77
C GLU A 813 14.67 -3.96 15.81
N GLN A 814 13.49 -3.56 15.31
CA GLN A 814 13.21 -2.12 15.06
C GLN A 814 12.36 -1.33 16.09
N PHE A 815 11.87 -1.93 17.20
CA PHE A 815 10.94 -1.22 18.11
C PHE A 815 11.40 -0.98 19.56
N GLY A 816 12.64 -1.27 19.93
CA GLY A 816 13.16 -1.08 21.30
C GLY A 816 13.42 0.39 21.73
N GLY A 817 13.25 1.38 20.85
CA GLY A 817 13.83 2.72 21.02
C GLY A 817 12.93 3.85 21.53
N ARG A 818 11.64 3.62 21.85
CA ARG A 818 10.68 4.72 22.15
C ARG A 818 9.75 4.52 23.36
N LEU A 819 10.14 3.70 24.35
CA LEU A 819 9.48 3.64 25.66
C LEU A 819 10.43 3.88 26.86
N LEU A 820 11.65 4.38 26.59
CA LEU A 820 12.67 4.74 27.58
C LEU A 820 13.08 6.22 27.52
N GLN A 821 12.17 7.07 27.01
CA GLN A 821 12.11 8.53 27.19
C GLN A 821 10.69 8.90 27.61
#